data_AF-A0AB39SQQ0-F1
#
_entry.id   AF-A0AB39SQQ0-F1
#
_cell.length_a   1.000
_cell.length_b   1.000
_cell.length_c   1.000
_cell.angle_alpha   90.00
_cell.angle_beta   90.00
_cell.angle_gamma   90.00
#
_symmetry.space_group_name_H-M   'P 1'
#
loop_
_entity.id
_entity.type
_entity.pdbx_description
1 polymer ?
#
loop_
_entity_poly.entity_id
_entity_poly.type
_entity_poly.pdbx_seq_one_letter_code
_entity_poly.pdbx_strand_id
1 'polypeptide(L)'
;MPDSTFETTDARPGRQRKPAQLAALKDSVPAERRALAEDLRALFGALGISVRRYAARRHLDASSVTRYLNGERVPPWEFVADLIGTVGELSAPLTPQAEAALRETHRTALKANRRSGKMQELQDELADVDEESRRIRTRQRALEEALLDRERSLSDSLRRCASLELKLDEQQSAHRADVALWEGEYEQLRSECGDLRQEVLFLQEALAVTRAELIAAEDQCHRLEVELDALAELEPRGEGASSLMAALEAADRTASVAELVAVVGDLEARTQQAIARELVSSASRSRRVEEVAALLSGLRQAGLHAHAETAVPALVMTRPVAETAALAAELHRAGFEDGVATLLRSSVELHAPCDIVGLGLGLHRDRLGELAESLLAAAFAVRTVTDVVAIVVWAAGTEVEGATASALGLAAAHRNAQELAELTIALRNAGRDRHALALHDAVADRGTARDVVHTVECFGARGLGADADRILTATQERGVSHVLPLVRCLVQAGYSEAASTVVDRAVERWQAADVATMIAALYSTDFFPQASQALMAAMGRSAESTRVLFHSLDEAYPGAEAVVEMVSASGSPERAAYLLTSLDRGGLPSLAEVVFQQTLSQRPTGYAGLFLRVLDVSDAAVMRESALYDRACAAAGPEMAPLLLALAAARLFSAVDAVGRGCVDGRDTGALVLLFKQLHHLDHPTQPRAASVIARIGDAVTGSWTVREQVSLAIALAHAELTEDAELFTRRGGVRPGFRSTLRQEQNKHAQKVFSRTFWKKGGHGAE
;
A
#
# COMPACT_ATOMS: atom_id res chain seq x y z
N MET A 1 -16.98 -7.40 83.27
CA MET A 1 -16.18 -6.20 83.02
C MET A 1 -15.21 -6.51 81.89
N PRO A 2 -15.53 -6.05 80.67
CA PRO A 2 -14.51 -5.56 79.76
C PRO A 2 -14.79 -4.09 79.37
N ASP A 3 -13.70 -3.40 79.06
CA ASP A 3 -13.54 -1.95 79.03
C ASP A 3 -14.30 -1.22 77.91
N SER A 4 -14.81 -0.04 78.27
CA SER A 4 -15.41 0.95 77.39
C SER A 4 -14.38 1.48 76.39
N THR A 5 -14.68 1.39 75.09
CA THR A 5 -13.80 1.71 73.96
C THR A 5 -13.74 3.20 73.58
N PHE A 6 -13.99 4.14 74.51
CA PHE A 6 -13.93 5.57 74.23
C PHE A 6 -12.84 6.27 75.04
N GLU A 7 -11.58 6.19 74.57
CA GLU A 7 -10.55 7.17 74.95
C GLU A 7 -10.71 8.43 74.10
N THR A 8 -11.19 9.50 74.72
CA THR A 8 -11.23 10.84 74.13
C THR A 8 -9.99 11.64 74.54
N THR A 9 -9.17 11.99 73.56
CA THR A 9 -8.02 12.90 73.74
C THR A 9 -8.47 14.33 74.04
N ASP A 10 -7.83 14.87 75.07
CA ASP A 10 -8.05 16.13 75.77
C ASP A 10 -7.80 17.41 74.92
N ALA A 11 -8.70 18.40 75.02
CA ALA A 11 -8.51 19.76 74.51
C ALA A 11 -9.16 20.81 75.44
N ARG A 12 -8.32 21.37 76.33
CA ARG A 12 -8.26 22.68 77.04
C ARG A 12 -9.52 23.55 77.35
N PRO A 13 -9.46 24.34 78.45
CA PRO A 13 -10.61 24.62 79.31
C PRO A 13 -11.29 25.97 79.02
N GLY A 14 -12.63 25.96 79.01
CA GLY A 14 -13.44 27.18 78.94
C GLY A 14 -14.87 26.96 79.42
N ARG A 15 -15.16 27.40 80.65
CA ARG A 15 -16.48 27.51 81.31
C ARG A 15 -17.27 26.20 81.52
N GLN A 16 -17.12 25.65 82.71
CA GLN A 16 -18.01 24.63 83.29
C GLN A 16 -19.49 25.07 83.21
N ARG A 17 -20.26 24.41 82.34
CA ARG A 17 -21.72 24.33 82.47
C ARG A 17 -22.06 22.90 82.88
N LYS A 18 -22.74 22.74 84.03
CA LYS A 18 -23.11 21.47 84.66
C LYS A 18 -23.66 20.46 83.62
N PRO A 19 -23.04 19.27 83.45
CA PRO A 19 -23.63 18.23 82.62
C PRO A 19 -24.91 17.73 83.28
N ALA A 20 -25.93 17.44 82.47
CA ALA A 20 -27.18 16.84 82.95
C ALA A 20 -26.85 15.45 83.52
N GLN A 21 -26.83 15.32 84.84
CA GLN A 21 -26.59 14.04 85.53
C GLN A 21 -27.77 13.09 85.22
N LEU A 22 -27.57 12.22 84.23
CA LEU A 22 -28.42 11.05 84.01
C LEU A 22 -28.14 10.03 85.11
N ALA A 23 -29.18 9.44 85.70
CA ALA A 23 -29.02 8.42 86.74
C ALA A 23 -28.32 7.16 86.19
N ALA A 24 -27.67 6.41 87.09
CA ALA A 24 -27.05 5.12 86.77
C ALA A 24 -28.05 4.17 86.10
N LEU A 25 -27.60 3.40 85.10
CA LEU A 25 -28.44 2.41 84.43
C LEU A 25 -28.92 1.35 85.43
N LYS A 26 -30.19 0.94 85.34
CA LYS A 26 -30.76 -0.09 86.23
C LYS A 26 -30.09 -1.45 85.96
N ASP A 27 -29.88 -2.26 86.99
CA ASP A 27 -29.26 -3.59 86.87
C ASP A 27 -30.11 -4.59 86.05
N SER A 28 -31.41 -4.32 85.88
CA SER A 28 -32.37 -5.19 85.19
C SER A 28 -32.39 -5.11 83.65
N VAL A 29 -31.41 -4.45 83.01
CA VAL A 29 -31.33 -4.32 81.53
C VAL A 29 -30.43 -5.43 80.94
N PRO A 30 -30.83 -6.10 79.83
CA PRO A 30 -29.99 -7.06 79.12
C PRO A 30 -28.65 -6.46 78.66
N ALA A 31 -27.58 -7.27 78.64
CA ALA A 31 -26.20 -6.80 78.42
C ALA A 31 -26.03 -6.07 77.08
N GLU A 32 -26.68 -6.56 76.03
CA GLU A 32 -26.62 -6.02 74.66
C GLU A 32 -27.31 -4.65 74.55
N ARG A 33 -28.41 -4.44 75.31
CA ARG A 33 -29.09 -3.14 75.36
C ARG A 33 -28.35 -2.14 76.23
N ARG A 34 -27.62 -2.61 77.24
CA ARG A 34 -26.78 -1.78 78.09
C ARG A 34 -25.61 -1.20 77.28
N ALA A 35 -24.92 -2.03 76.49
CA ALA A 35 -23.83 -1.58 75.61
C ALA A 35 -24.28 -0.49 74.62
N LEU A 36 -25.41 -0.70 73.92
CA LEU A 36 -25.96 0.33 73.02
C LEU A 36 -26.35 1.62 73.76
N ALA A 37 -26.94 1.51 74.96
CA ALA A 37 -27.33 2.69 75.73
C ALA A 37 -26.11 3.48 76.23
N GLU A 38 -25.00 2.82 76.54
CA GLU A 38 -23.73 3.45 76.92
C GLU A 38 -23.10 4.20 75.75
N ASP A 39 -23.04 3.59 74.57
CA ASP A 39 -22.55 4.24 73.35
C ASP A 39 -23.40 5.47 72.97
N LEU A 40 -24.73 5.34 73.05
CA LEU A 40 -25.64 6.46 72.78
C LEU A 40 -25.54 7.58 73.82
N ARG A 41 -25.28 7.25 75.10
CA ARG A 41 -25.03 8.25 76.15
C ARG A 41 -23.71 8.99 75.92
N ALA A 42 -22.67 8.30 75.45
CA ALA A 42 -21.40 8.92 75.10
C ALA A 42 -21.55 9.90 73.94
N LEU A 43 -22.23 9.49 72.86
CA LEU A 43 -22.54 10.35 71.72
C LEU A 43 -23.44 11.53 72.10
N PHE A 44 -24.46 11.31 72.93
CA PHE A 44 -25.34 12.38 73.40
C PHE A 44 -24.63 13.36 74.33
N GLY A 45 -23.70 12.87 75.15
CA GLY A 45 -22.87 13.69 76.05
C GLY A 45 -22.02 14.72 75.29
N ALA A 46 -21.50 14.35 74.11
CA ALA A 46 -20.73 15.24 73.25
C ALA A 46 -21.51 16.47 72.76
N LEU A 47 -22.85 16.38 72.68
CA LEU A 47 -23.71 17.47 72.22
C LEU A 47 -23.89 18.60 73.26
N GLY A 48 -23.64 18.34 74.55
CA GLY A 48 -23.72 19.35 75.63
C GLY A 48 -25.11 19.99 75.84
N ILE A 49 -26.18 19.38 75.32
CA ILE A 49 -27.57 19.89 75.39
C ILE A 49 -28.47 18.96 76.22
N SER A 50 -29.52 19.51 76.82
CA SER A 50 -30.47 18.70 77.61
C SER A 50 -31.38 17.86 76.73
N VAL A 51 -31.80 16.69 77.24
CA VAL A 51 -32.71 15.74 76.54
C VAL A 51 -33.98 16.42 76.03
N ARG A 52 -34.61 17.28 76.84
CA ARG A 52 -35.81 18.04 76.42
C ARG A 52 -35.54 18.99 75.25
N ARG A 53 -34.36 19.60 75.21
CA ARG A 53 -33.96 20.54 74.14
C ARG A 53 -33.64 19.80 72.84
N TYR A 54 -32.97 18.65 72.92
CA TYR A 54 -32.73 17.80 71.75
C TYR A 54 -34.03 17.23 71.18
N ALA A 55 -34.90 16.71 72.04
CA ALA A 55 -36.20 16.18 71.66
C ALA A 55 -37.06 17.24 70.96
N ALA A 56 -37.13 18.47 71.48
CA ALA A 56 -37.85 19.58 70.84
C ALA A 56 -37.28 19.96 69.45
N ARG A 57 -35.95 19.90 69.27
CA ARG A 57 -35.30 20.24 67.98
C ARG A 57 -35.54 19.20 66.89
N ARG A 58 -35.68 17.93 67.26
CA ARG A 58 -35.94 16.83 66.32
C ARG A 58 -37.42 16.42 66.31
N HIS A 59 -38.30 17.21 66.93
CA HIS A 59 -39.74 16.94 67.05
C HIS A 59 -40.07 15.57 67.67
N LEU A 60 -39.26 15.10 68.61
CA LEU A 60 -39.42 13.84 69.32
C LEU A 60 -40.00 14.07 70.72
N ASP A 61 -40.67 13.05 71.25
CA ASP A 61 -41.10 13.04 72.65
C ASP A 61 -39.90 12.84 73.59
N ALA A 62 -39.74 13.74 74.57
CA ALA A 62 -38.64 13.71 75.52
C ALA A 62 -38.63 12.44 76.39
N SER A 63 -39.79 11.82 76.64
CA SER A 63 -39.88 10.54 77.36
C SER A 63 -39.29 9.40 76.52
N SER A 64 -39.55 9.40 75.21
CA SER A 64 -39.00 8.42 74.27
C SER A 64 -37.48 8.49 74.14
N VAL A 65 -36.91 9.70 74.04
CA VAL A 65 -35.43 9.89 74.02
C VAL A 65 -34.80 9.43 75.34
N THR A 66 -35.46 9.69 76.47
CA THR A 66 -34.99 9.23 77.80
C THR A 66 -35.01 7.71 77.90
N ARG A 67 -36.03 7.04 77.36
CA ARG A 67 -36.12 5.56 77.33
C ARG A 67 -35.06 4.92 76.44
N TYR A 68 -34.67 5.57 75.33
CA TYR A 68 -33.56 5.12 74.48
C TYR A 68 -32.21 5.24 75.20
N LEU A 69 -31.92 6.42 75.77
CA LEU A 69 -30.68 6.65 76.52
C LEU A 69 -30.59 5.79 77.79
N ASN A 70 -31.70 5.34 78.36
CA ASN A 70 -31.71 4.44 79.52
C ASN A 70 -31.68 2.94 79.16
N GLY A 71 -31.67 2.59 77.86
CA GLY A 71 -31.69 1.20 77.41
C GLY A 71 -33.01 0.45 77.66
N GLU A 72 -34.06 1.16 78.08
CA GLU A 72 -35.40 0.60 78.31
C GLU A 72 -36.10 0.27 76.98
N ARG A 73 -35.74 0.96 75.90
CA ARG A 73 -36.20 0.69 74.52
C ARG A 73 -35.03 0.83 73.55
N VAL A 74 -34.99 -0.01 72.52
CA VAL A 74 -34.00 0.14 71.43
C VAL A 74 -34.52 1.18 70.44
N PRO A 75 -33.75 2.24 70.10
CA PRO A 75 -34.17 3.24 69.13
C PRO A 75 -34.17 2.69 67.69
N PRO A 76 -35.01 3.23 66.78
CA PRO A 76 -34.87 2.97 65.35
C PRO A 76 -33.53 3.52 64.83
N TRP A 77 -33.00 2.94 63.75
CA TRP A 77 -31.70 3.38 63.21
C TRP A 77 -31.71 4.83 62.74
N GLU A 78 -32.84 5.33 62.21
CA GLU A 78 -33.01 6.74 61.82
C GLU A 78 -32.68 7.71 62.96
N PHE A 79 -33.13 7.41 64.19
CA PHE A 79 -32.79 8.22 65.37
C PHE A 79 -31.28 8.20 65.67
N VAL A 80 -30.63 7.05 65.50
CA VAL A 80 -29.19 6.88 65.73
C VAL A 80 -28.38 7.61 64.64
N ALA A 81 -28.78 7.50 63.37
CA ALA A 81 -28.18 8.20 62.25
C ALA A 81 -28.33 9.73 62.40
N ASP A 82 -29.50 10.21 62.81
CA ASP A 82 -29.74 11.63 63.09
C ASP A 82 -28.88 12.14 64.26
N LEU A 83 -28.68 11.31 65.28
CA LEU A 83 -27.80 11.63 66.41
C LEU A 83 -26.34 11.73 65.96
N ILE A 84 -25.87 10.78 65.13
CA ILE A 84 -24.51 10.80 64.55
C ILE A 84 -24.33 12.04 63.66
N GLY A 85 -25.30 12.34 62.80
CA GLY A 85 -25.26 13.54 61.95
C GLY A 85 -25.19 14.82 62.78
N THR A 86 -26.01 14.92 63.84
CA THR A 86 -25.99 16.08 64.75
C THR A 86 -24.66 16.20 65.50
N VAL A 87 -24.04 15.07 65.88
CA VAL A 87 -22.72 15.05 66.51
C VAL A 87 -21.63 15.42 65.51
N GLY A 88 -21.68 14.94 64.27
CA GLY A 88 -20.73 15.28 63.21
C GLY A 88 -20.83 16.72 62.71
N GLU A 89 -21.97 17.39 62.91
CA GLU A 89 -22.14 18.83 62.65
C GLU A 89 -21.52 19.70 63.77
N LEU A 90 -21.46 19.21 65.01
CA LEU A 90 -21.01 19.95 66.19
C LEU A 90 -19.63 19.53 66.73
N SER A 91 -19.13 18.38 66.29
CA SER A 91 -17.86 17.73 66.62
C SER A 91 -17.36 16.99 65.38
N ALA A 92 -16.10 16.53 65.37
CA ALA A 92 -15.56 15.83 64.21
C ALA A 92 -16.44 14.61 63.81
N PRO A 93 -16.61 14.35 62.50
CA PRO A 93 -17.44 13.23 62.03
C PRO A 93 -16.89 11.90 62.54
N LEU A 94 -17.78 10.98 62.93
CA LEU A 94 -17.39 9.64 63.32
C LEU A 94 -16.66 8.95 62.16
N THR A 95 -15.56 8.25 62.48
CA THR A 95 -14.89 7.42 61.49
C THR A 95 -15.84 6.31 60.99
N PRO A 96 -15.75 5.88 59.71
CA PRO A 96 -16.59 4.81 59.16
C PRO A 96 -16.54 3.51 59.98
N GLN A 97 -15.40 3.25 60.62
CA GLN A 97 -15.20 2.07 61.48
C GLN A 97 -15.97 2.18 62.81
N ALA A 98 -16.06 3.37 63.41
CA ALA A 98 -16.85 3.61 64.62
C ALA A 98 -18.35 3.59 64.33
N GLU A 99 -18.78 4.10 63.16
CA GLU A 99 -20.16 3.99 62.71
C GLU A 99 -20.56 2.54 62.44
N ALA A 100 -19.68 1.75 61.82
CA ALA A 100 -19.88 0.32 61.61
C ALA A 100 -19.97 -0.46 62.94
N ALA A 101 -19.12 -0.14 63.93
CA ALA A 101 -19.18 -0.74 65.26
C ALA A 101 -20.50 -0.42 65.98
N LEU A 102 -20.95 0.83 65.94
CA LEU A 102 -22.24 1.24 66.51
C LEU A 102 -23.43 0.59 65.80
N ARG A 103 -23.36 0.42 64.47
CA ARG A 103 -24.36 -0.28 63.67
C ARG A 103 -24.43 -1.76 64.07
N GLU A 104 -23.31 -2.38 64.41
CA GLU A 104 -23.26 -3.76 64.90
C GLU A 104 -23.79 -3.89 66.35
N THR A 105 -23.45 -2.96 67.26
CA THR A 105 -24.03 -2.88 68.61
C THR A 105 -25.55 -2.66 68.56
N HIS A 106 -26.03 -1.87 67.59
CA HIS A 106 -27.46 -1.65 67.36
C HIS A 106 -28.18 -2.91 66.85
N ARG A 107 -27.61 -3.59 65.86
CA ARG A 107 -28.13 -4.87 65.33
C ARG A 107 -28.18 -5.96 66.40
N THR A 108 -27.14 -6.09 67.23
CA THR A 108 -27.11 -7.07 68.33
C THR A 108 -28.14 -6.76 69.42
N ALA A 109 -28.32 -5.48 69.79
CA ALA A 109 -29.38 -5.06 70.72
C ALA A 109 -30.81 -5.26 70.16
N LEU A 110 -31.01 -5.11 68.85
CA LEU A 110 -32.27 -5.39 68.16
C LEU A 110 -32.58 -6.89 68.07
N LYS A 111 -31.58 -7.74 67.77
CA LYS A 111 -31.73 -9.21 67.72
C LYS A 111 -32.13 -9.80 69.07
N ALA A 112 -31.66 -9.22 70.17
CA ALA A 112 -32.08 -9.60 71.52
C ALA A 112 -33.56 -9.27 71.85
N ASN A 113 -34.26 -8.51 70.99
CA ASN A 113 -35.67 -8.16 71.14
C ASN A 113 -36.58 -9.10 70.32
N ARG A 114 -37.08 -10.18 70.97
CA ARG A 114 -37.76 -11.36 70.38
C ARG A 114 -38.99 -11.14 69.47
N ARG A 115 -39.43 -9.91 69.18
CA ARG A 115 -40.56 -9.63 68.28
C ARG A 115 -40.22 -8.78 67.04
N SER A 116 -38.96 -8.31 66.88
CA SER A 116 -38.58 -7.35 65.82
C SER A 116 -37.55 -7.88 64.80
N GLY A 117 -36.84 -8.98 65.09
CA GLY A 117 -35.72 -9.45 64.25
C GLY A 117 -36.13 -9.91 62.85
N LYS A 118 -37.21 -10.70 62.75
CA LYS A 118 -37.66 -11.24 61.45
C LYS A 118 -38.28 -10.19 60.52
N MET A 119 -38.84 -9.12 61.08
CA MET A 119 -39.35 -8.00 60.29
C MET A 119 -38.20 -7.14 59.75
N GLN A 120 -37.13 -6.98 60.52
CA GLN A 120 -35.93 -6.27 60.09
C GLN A 120 -35.14 -7.06 59.04
N GLU A 121 -35.02 -8.38 59.17
CA GLU A 121 -34.38 -9.24 58.16
C GLU A 121 -35.09 -9.13 56.79
N LEU A 122 -36.42 -9.14 56.78
CA LEU A 122 -37.20 -8.93 55.55
C LEU A 122 -37.08 -7.51 54.99
N GLN A 123 -36.84 -6.51 55.84
CA GLN A 123 -36.60 -5.12 55.40
C GLN A 123 -35.21 -4.95 54.79
N ASP A 124 -34.20 -5.58 55.37
CA ASP A 124 -32.83 -5.57 54.85
C ASP A 124 -32.77 -6.33 53.51
N GLU A 125 -33.44 -7.49 53.40
CA GLU A 125 -33.55 -8.24 52.14
C GLU A 125 -34.30 -7.45 51.05
N LEU A 126 -35.35 -6.71 51.42
CA LEU A 126 -36.04 -5.83 50.48
C LEU A 126 -35.15 -4.67 50.00
N ALA A 127 -34.34 -4.10 50.89
CA ALA A 127 -33.40 -3.04 50.55
C ALA A 127 -32.31 -3.52 49.58
N ASP A 128 -31.78 -4.73 49.78
CA ASP A 128 -30.78 -5.34 48.89
C ASP A 128 -31.37 -5.63 47.50
N VAL A 129 -32.60 -6.16 47.44
CA VAL A 129 -33.32 -6.40 46.18
C VAL A 129 -33.65 -5.08 45.45
N ASP A 130 -33.97 -4.03 46.20
CA ASP A 130 -34.21 -2.69 45.64
C ASP A 130 -32.92 -2.05 45.10
N GLU A 131 -31.78 -2.24 45.78
CA GLU A 131 -30.49 -1.73 45.30
C GLU A 131 -30.04 -2.47 44.03
N GLU A 132 -30.18 -3.79 43.99
CA GLU A 132 -29.88 -4.58 42.79
C GLU A 132 -30.82 -4.23 41.64
N SER A 133 -32.12 -4.03 41.92
CA SER A 133 -33.08 -3.55 40.92
C SER A 133 -32.69 -2.18 40.36
N ARG A 134 -32.13 -1.27 41.18
CA ARG A 134 -31.62 0.03 40.70
C ARG A 134 -30.38 -0.15 39.84
N ARG A 135 -29.43 -1.01 40.22
CA ARG A 135 -28.22 -1.30 39.42
C ARG A 135 -28.58 -1.89 38.06
N ILE A 136 -29.49 -2.87 38.02
CA ILE A 136 -29.97 -3.47 36.78
C ILE A 136 -30.66 -2.42 35.90
N ARG A 137 -31.53 -1.57 36.44
CA ARG A 137 -32.19 -0.50 35.67
C ARG A 137 -31.21 0.52 35.11
N THR A 138 -30.18 0.90 35.85
CA THR A 138 -29.14 1.82 35.35
C THR A 138 -28.35 1.18 34.21
N ARG A 139 -27.98 -0.10 34.35
CA ARG A 139 -27.30 -0.85 33.28
C ARG A 139 -28.19 -1.02 32.06
N GLN A 140 -29.48 -1.31 32.25
CA GLN A 140 -30.45 -1.41 31.16
C GLN A 140 -30.53 -0.10 30.37
N ARG A 141 -30.66 1.06 31.04
CA ARG A 141 -30.70 2.37 30.37
C ARG A 141 -29.42 2.66 29.59
N ALA A 142 -28.25 2.38 30.17
CA ALA A 142 -26.98 2.57 29.48
C ALA A 142 -26.86 1.69 28.23
N LEU A 143 -27.38 0.46 28.28
CA LEU A 143 -27.44 -0.43 27.11
C LEU A 143 -28.44 0.06 26.08
N GLU A 144 -29.62 0.53 26.48
CA GLU A 144 -30.63 1.11 25.57
C GLU A 144 -30.10 2.35 24.85
N GLU A 145 -29.42 3.25 25.56
CA GLU A 145 -28.77 4.43 24.96
C GLU A 145 -27.67 4.04 23.98
N ALA A 146 -26.79 3.11 24.35
CA ALA A 146 -25.75 2.61 23.46
C ALA A 146 -26.32 1.93 22.20
N LEU A 147 -27.45 1.24 22.32
CA LEU A 147 -28.13 0.57 21.22
C LEU A 147 -28.74 1.60 20.26
N LEU A 148 -29.42 2.63 20.79
CA LEU A 148 -29.95 3.74 20.00
C LEU A 148 -28.86 4.51 19.25
N ASP A 149 -27.71 4.76 19.88
CA ASP A 149 -26.58 5.44 19.23
C ASP A 149 -25.97 4.58 18.11
N ARG A 150 -25.90 3.25 18.30
CA ARG A 150 -25.45 2.33 17.24
C ARG A 150 -26.44 2.24 16.09
N GLU A 151 -27.73 2.22 16.37
CA GLU A 151 -28.79 2.26 15.34
C GLU A 151 -28.73 3.56 14.53
N ARG A 152 -28.51 4.70 15.18
CA ARG A 152 -28.30 5.99 14.49
C ARG A 152 -27.06 5.96 13.61
N SER A 153 -25.92 5.50 14.15
CA SER A 153 -24.68 5.39 13.39
C SER A 153 -24.81 4.44 12.19
N LEU A 154 -25.57 3.35 12.33
CA LEU A 154 -25.88 2.44 11.24
C LEU A 154 -26.76 3.11 10.18
N SER A 155 -27.81 3.82 10.60
CA SER A 155 -28.69 4.58 9.68
C SER A 155 -27.92 5.65 8.90
N ASP A 156 -27.02 6.38 9.55
CA ASP A 156 -26.16 7.38 8.91
C ASP A 156 -25.20 6.72 7.91
N SER A 157 -24.60 5.58 8.27
CA SER A 157 -23.71 4.82 7.39
C SER A 157 -24.46 4.28 6.16
N LEU A 158 -25.66 3.73 6.35
CA LEU A 158 -26.53 3.26 5.26
C LEU A 158 -26.95 4.41 4.34
N ARG A 159 -27.30 5.59 4.88
CA ARG A 159 -27.57 6.79 4.09
C ARG A 159 -26.36 7.23 3.27
N ARG A 160 -25.15 7.14 3.85
CA ARG A 160 -23.91 7.46 3.14
C ARG A 160 -23.63 6.46 2.01
N CYS A 161 -23.84 5.15 2.24
CA CYS A 161 -23.72 4.14 1.20
C CYS A 161 -24.71 4.41 0.06
N ALA A 162 -25.99 4.60 0.36
CA ALA A 162 -27.01 4.91 -0.66
C ALA A 162 -26.69 6.19 -1.44
N SER A 163 -26.15 7.23 -0.77
CA SER A 163 -25.72 8.45 -1.46
C SER A 163 -24.50 8.23 -2.36
N LEU A 164 -23.57 7.36 -1.98
CA LEU A 164 -22.41 7.02 -2.81
C LEU A 164 -22.82 6.15 -4.00
N GLU A 165 -23.75 5.22 -3.82
CA GLU A 165 -24.35 4.41 -4.89
C GLU A 165 -25.03 5.31 -5.93
N LEU A 166 -25.87 6.27 -5.49
CA LEU A 166 -26.51 7.23 -6.40
C LEU A 166 -25.48 8.04 -7.21
N LYS A 167 -24.41 8.52 -6.57
CA LYS A 167 -23.33 9.25 -7.26
C LYS A 167 -22.58 8.37 -8.25
N LEU A 168 -22.37 7.10 -7.91
CA LEU A 168 -21.73 6.14 -8.81
C LEU A 168 -22.61 5.89 -10.04
N ASP A 169 -23.93 5.71 -9.84
CA ASP A 169 -24.90 5.53 -10.92
C ASP A 169 -24.96 6.78 -11.82
N GLU A 170 -24.96 7.98 -11.24
CA GLU A 170 -24.85 9.24 -11.98
C GLU A 170 -23.58 9.29 -12.83
N GLN A 171 -22.42 8.98 -12.25
CA GLN A 171 -21.14 8.93 -12.97
C GLN A 171 -21.14 7.88 -14.09
N GLN A 172 -21.67 6.68 -13.84
CA GLN A 172 -21.78 5.63 -14.84
C GLN A 172 -22.72 6.03 -15.98
N SER A 173 -23.84 6.69 -15.67
CA SER A 173 -24.78 7.18 -16.69
C SER A 173 -24.16 8.27 -17.56
N ALA A 174 -23.42 9.21 -16.95
CA ALA A 174 -22.67 10.23 -17.67
C ALA A 174 -21.60 9.60 -18.57
N HIS A 175 -20.80 8.67 -18.04
CA HIS A 175 -19.79 7.97 -18.83
C HIS A 175 -20.38 7.17 -20.00
N ARG A 176 -21.52 6.50 -19.80
CA ARG A 176 -22.24 5.80 -20.89
C ARG A 176 -22.76 6.78 -21.95
N ALA A 177 -23.24 7.95 -21.54
CA ALA A 177 -23.69 8.98 -22.48
C ALA A 177 -22.50 9.53 -23.30
N ASP A 178 -21.34 9.75 -22.66
CA ASP A 178 -20.12 10.17 -23.35
C ASP A 178 -19.65 9.10 -24.34
N VAL A 179 -19.61 7.83 -23.93
CA VAL A 179 -19.24 6.71 -24.82
C VAL A 179 -20.19 6.64 -26.02
N ALA A 180 -21.51 6.75 -25.81
CA ALA A 180 -22.47 6.73 -26.90
C ALA A 180 -22.29 7.93 -27.87
N LEU A 181 -21.90 9.10 -27.35
CA LEU A 181 -21.58 10.27 -28.17
C LEU A 181 -20.33 10.02 -29.02
N TRP A 182 -19.25 9.52 -28.42
CA TRP A 182 -18.01 9.19 -29.14
C TRP A 182 -18.20 8.05 -30.16
N GLU A 183 -19.03 7.04 -29.85
CA GLU A 183 -19.40 5.99 -30.80
C GLU A 183 -20.15 6.56 -32.01
N GLY A 184 -21.06 7.52 -31.78
CA GLY A 184 -21.76 8.24 -32.84
C GLY A 184 -20.82 9.06 -33.72
N GLU A 185 -19.91 9.83 -33.12
CA GLU A 185 -18.90 10.61 -33.86
C GLU A 185 -17.96 9.69 -34.65
N TYR A 186 -17.55 8.56 -34.07
CA TYR A 186 -16.71 7.58 -34.75
C TYR A 186 -17.41 6.96 -35.95
N GLU A 187 -18.68 6.57 -35.83
CA GLU A 187 -19.44 6.01 -36.95
C GLU A 187 -19.69 7.06 -38.04
N GLN A 188 -19.89 8.33 -37.67
CA GLN A 188 -19.95 9.44 -38.63
C GLN A 188 -18.62 9.60 -39.37
N LEU A 189 -17.50 9.71 -38.68
CA LEU A 189 -16.17 9.78 -39.31
C LEU A 189 -15.87 8.57 -40.20
N ARG A 190 -16.32 7.38 -39.78
CA ARG A 190 -16.19 6.15 -40.57
C ARG A 190 -17.00 6.22 -41.85
N SER A 191 -18.23 6.74 -41.80
CA SER A 191 -19.07 6.96 -42.97
C SER A 191 -18.45 7.99 -43.92
N GLU A 192 -17.95 9.11 -43.40
CA GLU A 192 -17.25 10.14 -44.17
C GLU A 192 -15.98 9.57 -44.85
N CYS A 193 -15.20 8.75 -44.13
CA CYS A 193 -14.07 8.04 -44.72
C CYS A 193 -14.50 7.05 -45.82
N GLY A 194 -15.66 6.41 -45.67
CA GLY A 194 -16.25 5.54 -46.69
C GLY A 194 -16.64 6.31 -47.95
N ASP A 195 -17.33 7.43 -47.78
CA ASP A 195 -17.77 8.32 -48.86
C ASP A 195 -16.58 8.90 -49.62
N LEU A 196 -15.56 9.41 -48.89
CA LEU A 196 -14.32 9.91 -49.48
C LEU A 196 -13.57 8.82 -50.27
N ARG A 197 -13.56 7.57 -49.78
CA ARG A 197 -12.96 6.46 -50.54
C ARG A 197 -13.73 6.16 -51.82
N GLN A 198 -15.06 6.19 -51.78
CA GLN A 198 -15.88 6.03 -52.98
C GLN A 198 -15.65 7.18 -53.97
N GLU A 199 -15.53 8.41 -53.49
CA GLU A 199 -15.23 9.58 -54.32
C GLU A 199 -13.84 9.46 -54.96
N VAL A 200 -12.83 9.02 -54.21
CA VAL A 200 -11.49 8.75 -54.77
C VAL A 200 -11.55 7.69 -55.86
N LEU A 201 -12.29 6.60 -55.66
CA LEU A 201 -12.47 5.57 -56.69
C LEU A 201 -13.14 6.13 -57.94
N PHE A 202 -14.22 6.89 -57.77
CA PHE A 202 -14.92 7.55 -58.88
C PHE A 202 -13.99 8.50 -59.66
N LEU A 203 -13.20 9.31 -58.96
CA LEU A 203 -12.23 10.21 -59.58
C LEU A 203 -11.11 9.46 -60.30
N GLN A 204 -10.66 8.32 -59.76
CA GLN A 204 -9.68 7.46 -60.43
C GLN A 204 -10.24 6.85 -61.72
N GLU A 205 -11.50 6.38 -61.71
CA GLU A 205 -12.18 5.88 -62.89
C GLU A 205 -12.39 6.99 -63.93
N ALA A 206 -12.86 8.16 -63.52
CA ALA A 206 -13.00 9.33 -64.40
C ALA A 206 -11.65 9.76 -65.00
N LEU A 207 -10.58 9.72 -64.22
CA LEU A 207 -9.22 9.99 -64.69
C LEU A 207 -8.76 8.92 -65.70
N ALA A 208 -9.09 7.65 -65.48
CA ALA A 208 -8.78 6.58 -66.42
C ALA A 208 -9.51 6.77 -67.76
N VAL A 209 -10.79 7.14 -67.72
CA VAL A 209 -11.60 7.44 -68.92
C VAL A 209 -11.03 8.64 -69.68
N THR A 210 -10.78 9.75 -69.00
CA THR A 210 -10.22 10.96 -69.64
C THR A 210 -8.82 10.73 -70.22
N ARG A 211 -8.00 9.89 -69.57
CA ARG A 211 -6.72 9.45 -70.14
C ARG A 211 -6.91 8.59 -71.40
N ALA A 212 -7.89 7.70 -71.42
CA ALA A 212 -8.19 6.90 -72.60
C ALA A 212 -8.71 7.78 -73.77
N GLU A 213 -9.55 8.79 -73.47
CA GLU A 213 -9.98 9.78 -74.45
C GLU A 213 -8.83 10.63 -74.97
N LEU A 214 -7.91 11.05 -74.08
CA LEU A 214 -6.70 11.76 -74.47
C LEU A 214 -5.83 10.91 -75.41
N ILE A 215 -5.57 9.65 -75.06
CA ILE A 215 -4.82 8.72 -75.93
C ILE A 215 -5.52 8.57 -77.29
N ALA A 216 -6.85 8.42 -77.31
CA ALA A 216 -7.59 8.32 -78.57
C ALA A 216 -7.54 9.60 -79.42
N ALA A 217 -7.55 10.78 -78.78
CA ALA A 217 -7.39 12.07 -79.43
C ALA A 217 -5.95 12.26 -79.94
N GLU A 218 -4.94 11.87 -79.17
CA GLU A 218 -3.53 11.86 -79.58
C GLU A 218 -3.32 10.91 -80.78
N ASP A 219 -3.88 9.71 -80.76
CA ASP A 219 -3.87 8.76 -81.89
C ASP A 219 -4.58 9.33 -83.12
N GLN A 220 -5.62 10.13 -82.94
CA GLN A 220 -6.30 10.83 -84.03
C GLN A 220 -5.44 11.97 -84.57
N CYS A 221 -4.83 12.78 -83.70
CA CYS A 221 -3.87 13.81 -84.07
C CYS A 221 -2.70 13.22 -84.83
N HIS A 222 -2.10 12.13 -84.34
CA HIS A 222 -1.00 11.45 -85.00
C HIS A 222 -1.39 10.94 -86.39
N ARG A 223 -2.59 10.36 -86.55
CA ARG A 223 -3.09 9.99 -87.88
C ARG A 223 -3.25 11.19 -88.81
N LEU A 224 -3.82 12.29 -88.32
CA LEU A 224 -3.96 13.53 -89.08
C LEU A 224 -2.61 14.17 -89.41
N GLU A 225 -1.63 14.08 -88.52
CA GLU A 225 -0.25 14.52 -88.74
C GLU A 225 0.40 13.68 -89.84
N VAL A 226 0.26 12.35 -89.83
CA VAL A 226 0.75 11.48 -90.91
C VAL A 226 0.06 11.81 -92.25
N GLU A 227 -1.24 12.10 -92.25
CA GLU A 227 -1.96 12.56 -93.44
C GLU A 227 -1.49 13.95 -93.90
N LEU A 228 -1.27 14.88 -92.97
CA LEU A 228 -0.75 16.22 -93.25
C LEU A 228 0.70 16.18 -93.72
N ASP A 229 1.54 15.30 -93.19
CA ASP A 229 2.92 15.09 -93.62
C ASP A 229 2.93 14.48 -95.03
N ALA A 230 2.05 13.52 -95.32
CA ALA A 230 1.88 13.00 -96.68
C ALA A 230 1.39 14.08 -97.68
N LEU A 231 0.57 15.04 -97.23
CA LEU A 231 0.15 16.20 -98.01
C LEU A 231 1.26 17.28 -98.09
N ALA A 232 2.06 17.46 -97.04
CA ALA A 232 3.17 18.40 -96.97
C ALA A 232 4.42 17.88 -97.70
N GLU A 233 4.54 16.57 -97.95
CA GLU A 233 5.50 16.01 -98.92
C GLU A 233 5.10 16.33 -100.38
N LEU A 234 3.83 16.71 -100.61
CA LEU A 234 3.31 17.20 -101.90
C LEU A 234 3.31 18.73 -102.02
N GLU A 235 3.62 19.49 -100.95
CA GLU A 235 3.73 20.96 -100.94
C GLU A 235 5.14 21.45 -100.53
N PRO A 236 5.70 22.53 -101.12
CA PRO A 236 7.00 23.04 -100.71
C PRO A 236 6.91 23.71 -99.32
N ARG A 237 7.65 23.14 -98.35
CA ARG A 237 7.69 23.44 -96.91
C ARG A 237 7.88 24.92 -96.51
N GLY A 238 7.17 25.32 -95.45
CA GLY A 238 7.43 26.52 -94.65
C GLY A 238 7.84 26.14 -93.21
N GLU A 239 9.03 26.57 -92.80
CA GLU A 239 9.72 26.25 -91.55
C GLU A 239 9.26 27.14 -90.37
N GLY A 240 9.10 26.56 -89.16
CA GLY A 240 9.00 27.39 -87.95
C GLY A 240 8.66 26.69 -86.64
N ALA A 241 7.72 25.73 -86.61
CA ALA A 241 7.21 25.16 -85.35
C ALA A 241 7.69 23.73 -85.03
N SER A 242 8.24 23.00 -86.00
CA SER A 242 8.74 21.61 -85.87
C SER A 242 10.07 21.49 -85.09
N SER A 243 10.75 22.61 -84.77
CA SER A 243 12.17 22.59 -84.36
C SER A 243 12.46 22.28 -82.88
N LEU A 244 11.53 22.53 -81.93
CA LEU A 244 11.81 22.33 -80.50
C LEU A 244 11.46 20.92 -80.02
N MET A 245 10.31 20.38 -80.44
CA MET A 245 9.86 19.03 -80.06
C MET A 245 10.78 17.96 -80.67
N ALA A 246 11.13 18.10 -81.96
CA ALA A 246 12.07 17.20 -82.64
C ALA A 246 13.48 17.27 -82.05
N ALA A 247 13.91 18.44 -81.56
CA ALA A 247 15.19 18.59 -80.87
C ALA A 247 15.19 17.95 -79.48
N LEU A 248 14.08 18.01 -78.74
CA LEU A 248 13.93 17.36 -77.43
C LEU A 248 13.85 15.83 -77.55
N GLU A 249 13.15 15.29 -78.55
CA GLU A 249 13.12 13.85 -78.82
C GLU A 249 14.47 13.32 -79.34
N ALA A 250 15.17 14.09 -80.18
CA ALA A 250 16.52 13.75 -80.60
C ALA A 250 17.50 13.79 -79.42
N ALA A 251 17.39 14.80 -78.54
CA ALA A 251 18.20 14.89 -77.33
C ALA A 251 17.92 13.72 -76.37
N ASP A 252 16.66 13.32 -76.21
CA ASP A 252 16.27 12.17 -75.38
C ASP A 252 16.97 10.87 -75.81
N ARG A 253 17.06 10.61 -77.13
CA ARG A 253 17.62 9.35 -77.67
C ARG A 253 19.12 9.34 -77.93
N THR A 254 19.72 10.50 -78.24
CA THR A 254 21.10 10.57 -78.75
C THR A 254 22.06 11.42 -77.94
N ALA A 255 21.58 12.28 -77.04
CA ALA A 255 22.46 13.14 -76.25
C ALA A 255 23.19 12.34 -75.16
N SER A 256 24.42 12.73 -74.86
CA SER A 256 25.14 12.22 -73.69
C SER A 256 24.50 12.68 -72.38
N VAL A 257 24.79 11.99 -71.28
CA VAL A 257 24.26 12.35 -69.95
C VAL A 257 24.64 13.79 -69.55
N ALA A 258 25.85 14.24 -69.86
CA ALA A 258 26.30 15.59 -69.56
C ALA A 258 25.55 16.66 -70.37
N GLU A 259 25.25 16.37 -71.63
CA GLU A 259 24.44 17.26 -72.49
C GLU A 259 23.00 17.34 -71.98
N LEU A 260 22.41 16.22 -71.55
CA LEU A 260 21.07 16.22 -70.96
C LEU A 260 21.00 17.05 -69.67
N VAL A 261 21.99 16.93 -68.78
CA VAL A 261 22.04 17.74 -67.54
C VAL A 261 22.12 19.23 -67.88
N ALA A 262 22.92 19.61 -68.89
CA ALA A 262 23.00 21.00 -69.34
C ALA A 262 21.68 21.51 -69.93
N VAL A 263 21.00 20.69 -70.76
CA VAL A 263 19.69 21.03 -71.34
C VAL A 263 18.63 21.21 -70.24
N VAL A 264 18.60 20.33 -69.24
CA VAL A 264 17.66 20.45 -68.11
C VAL A 264 17.97 21.71 -67.28
N GLY A 265 19.24 22.04 -67.07
CA GLY A 265 19.64 23.29 -66.41
C GLY A 265 19.24 24.55 -67.19
N ASP A 266 19.37 24.54 -68.51
CA ASP A 266 18.95 25.64 -69.38
C ASP A 266 17.42 25.82 -69.38
N LEU A 267 16.67 24.72 -69.36
CA LEU A 267 15.21 24.73 -69.24
C LEU A 267 14.76 25.27 -67.87
N GLU A 268 15.46 24.89 -66.79
CA GLU A 268 15.21 25.40 -65.45
C GLU A 268 15.48 26.92 -65.37
N ALA A 269 16.59 27.37 -65.92
CA ALA A 269 16.94 28.80 -65.99
C ALA A 269 15.92 29.62 -66.80
N ARG A 270 15.24 28.99 -67.77
CA ARG A 270 14.14 29.59 -68.56
C ARG A 270 12.77 29.41 -67.93
N THR A 271 12.67 28.93 -66.69
CA THR A 271 11.42 28.66 -65.95
C THR A 271 10.50 27.61 -66.60
N GLN A 272 11.04 26.74 -67.46
CA GLN A 272 10.31 25.68 -68.15
C GLN A 272 10.34 24.35 -67.37
N GLN A 273 10.01 24.40 -66.09
CA GLN A 273 10.16 23.27 -65.15
C GLN A 273 9.37 22.03 -65.54
N ALA A 274 8.17 22.21 -66.12
CA ALA A 274 7.34 21.08 -66.56
C ALA A 274 7.99 20.32 -67.73
N ILE A 275 8.60 21.03 -68.68
CA ILE A 275 9.29 20.44 -69.84
C ILE A 275 10.57 19.75 -69.38
N ALA A 276 11.32 20.38 -68.47
CA ALA A 276 12.50 19.78 -67.84
C ALA A 276 12.14 18.46 -67.13
N ARG A 277 11.05 18.42 -66.38
CA ARG A 277 10.57 17.23 -65.68
C ARG A 277 10.16 16.11 -66.63
N GLU A 278 9.41 16.43 -67.68
CA GLU A 278 9.00 15.43 -68.67
C GLU A 278 10.19 14.90 -69.47
N LEU A 279 11.17 15.74 -69.80
CA LEU A 279 12.41 15.29 -70.46
C LEU A 279 13.18 14.30 -69.57
N VAL A 280 13.36 14.62 -68.28
CA VAL A 280 14.02 13.72 -67.33
C VAL A 280 13.22 12.42 -67.18
N SER A 281 11.89 12.48 -67.10
CA SER A 281 11.02 11.30 -67.01
C SER A 281 11.05 10.44 -68.27
N SER A 282 11.07 11.04 -69.47
CA SER A 282 11.21 10.31 -70.75
C SER A 282 12.58 9.64 -70.85
N ALA A 283 13.66 10.39 -70.60
CA ALA A 283 15.03 9.88 -70.64
C ALA A 283 15.25 8.76 -69.63
N SER A 284 14.66 8.91 -68.44
CA SER A 284 14.78 7.90 -67.41
C SER A 284 13.97 6.64 -67.74
N ARG A 285 12.94 6.70 -68.58
CA ARG A 285 12.18 5.52 -69.05
C ARG A 285 12.86 4.77 -70.20
N SER A 286 13.50 5.50 -71.12
CA SER A 286 14.00 4.94 -72.39
C SER A 286 15.45 4.44 -72.32
N ARG A 287 16.27 4.97 -71.39
CA ARG A 287 17.72 4.71 -71.32
C ARG A 287 18.10 3.49 -70.49
N ARG A 288 19.37 3.08 -70.56
CA ARG A 288 19.89 1.98 -69.72
C ARG A 288 20.04 2.41 -68.26
N VAL A 289 19.99 1.45 -67.34
CA VAL A 289 20.02 1.69 -65.90
C VAL A 289 21.24 2.50 -65.45
N GLU A 290 22.41 2.20 -66.03
CA GLU A 290 23.68 2.88 -65.73
C GLU A 290 23.65 4.35 -66.17
N GLU A 291 23.06 4.62 -67.33
CA GLU A 291 22.91 5.98 -67.88
C GLU A 291 21.90 6.80 -67.08
N VAL A 292 20.82 6.17 -66.60
CA VAL A 292 19.83 6.82 -65.72
C VAL A 292 20.43 7.13 -64.37
N ALA A 293 21.19 6.21 -63.77
CA ALA A 293 21.89 6.46 -62.52
C ALA A 293 22.90 7.62 -62.64
N ALA A 294 23.64 7.66 -63.75
CA ALA A 294 24.54 8.75 -64.07
C ALA A 294 23.80 10.09 -64.30
N LEU A 295 22.63 10.07 -64.95
CA LEU A 295 21.79 11.25 -65.18
C LEU A 295 21.28 11.82 -63.86
N LEU A 296 20.69 11.00 -62.99
CA LEU A 296 20.17 11.44 -61.70
C LEU A 296 21.30 11.99 -60.81
N SER A 297 22.46 11.33 -60.80
CA SER A 297 23.65 11.79 -60.08
C SER A 297 24.19 13.11 -60.64
N GLY A 298 24.21 13.26 -61.97
CA GLY A 298 24.63 14.48 -62.65
C GLY A 298 23.71 15.68 -62.39
N LEU A 299 22.38 15.45 -62.39
CA LEU A 299 21.39 16.48 -62.03
C LEU A 299 21.59 16.95 -60.58
N ARG A 300 21.88 16.04 -59.65
CA ARG A 300 22.21 16.39 -58.26
C ARG A 300 23.48 17.25 -58.16
N GLN A 301 24.54 16.86 -58.86
CA GLN A 301 25.80 17.61 -58.87
C GLN A 301 25.64 19.02 -59.46
N ALA A 302 24.69 19.20 -60.38
CA ALA A 302 24.32 20.49 -60.96
C ALA A 302 23.36 21.32 -60.08
N GLY A 303 22.96 20.83 -58.90
CA GLY A 303 22.02 21.52 -58.00
C GLY A 303 20.54 21.38 -58.37
N LEU A 304 20.20 20.51 -59.33
CA LEU A 304 18.85 20.29 -59.86
C LEU A 304 18.13 19.14 -59.13
N HIS A 305 18.18 19.15 -57.80
CA HIS A 305 17.71 18.05 -56.94
C HIS A 305 16.25 17.68 -57.15
N ALA A 306 15.37 18.68 -57.31
CA ALA A 306 13.93 18.47 -57.47
C ALA A 306 13.59 17.61 -58.70
N HIS A 307 14.32 17.76 -59.80
CA HIS A 307 14.10 16.98 -61.02
C HIS A 307 14.57 15.53 -60.88
N ALA A 308 15.69 15.31 -60.17
CA ALA A 308 16.17 13.97 -59.89
C ALA A 308 15.20 13.21 -58.97
N GLU A 309 14.72 13.84 -57.89
CA GLU A 309 13.82 13.21 -56.92
C GLU A 309 12.42 12.94 -57.50
N THR A 310 11.86 13.88 -58.27
CA THR A 310 10.52 13.73 -58.84
C THR A 310 10.42 12.67 -59.95
N ALA A 311 11.55 12.29 -60.56
CA ALA A 311 11.60 11.24 -61.57
C ALA A 311 11.55 9.83 -60.96
N VAL A 312 12.00 9.65 -59.71
CA VAL A 312 12.14 8.33 -59.07
C VAL A 312 10.81 7.55 -58.96
N PRO A 313 9.69 8.13 -58.50
CA PRO A 313 8.42 7.39 -58.44
C PRO A 313 7.93 6.92 -59.81
N ALA A 314 8.12 7.74 -60.86
CA ALA A 314 7.75 7.37 -62.22
C ALA A 314 8.59 6.20 -62.74
N LEU A 315 9.87 6.12 -62.36
CA LEU A 315 10.75 5.00 -62.70
C LEU A 315 10.30 3.70 -62.05
N VAL A 316 9.94 3.75 -60.76
CA VAL A 316 9.44 2.58 -60.01
C VAL A 316 8.18 2.00 -60.65
N MET A 317 7.30 2.85 -61.18
CA MET A 317 6.06 2.43 -61.84
C MET A 317 6.24 1.85 -63.24
N THR A 318 7.26 2.29 -63.97
CA THR A 318 7.40 2.01 -65.41
C THR A 318 8.45 0.97 -65.72
N ARG A 319 9.44 0.79 -64.83
CA ARG A 319 10.52 -0.19 -65.01
C ARG A 319 10.20 -1.54 -64.37
N PRO A 320 10.64 -2.65 -64.98
CA PRO A 320 10.59 -3.97 -64.35
C PRO A 320 11.34 -3.99 -63.00
N VAL A 321 10.87 -4.80 -62.06
CA VAL A 321 11.46 -4.94 -60.71
C VAL A 321 12.97 -5.23 -60.75
N ALA A 322 13.42 -6.07 -61.69
CA ALA A 322 14.84 -6.38 -61.86
C ALA A 322 15.68 -5.15 -62.24
N GLU A 323 15.15 -4.27 -63.10
CA GLU A 323 15.82 -3.02 -63.45
C GLU A 323 15.78 -2.00 -62.32
N THR A 324 14.70 -1.97 -61.54
CA THR A 324 14.60 -1.14 -60.34
C THR A 324 15.63 -1.56 -59.27
N ALA A 325 15.87 -2.86 -59.12
CA ALA A 325 16.93 -3.39 -58.26
C ALA A 325 18.32 -2.99 -58.74
N ALA A 326 18.60 -3.18 -60.03
CA ALA A 326 19.85 -2.77 -60.64
C ALA A 326 20.06 -1.24 -60.52
N LEU A 327 18.99 -0.45 -60.66
CA LEU A 327 19.04 1.00 -60.50
C LEU A 327 19.41 1.39 -59.08
N ALA A 328 18.80 0.76 -58.08
CA ALA A 328 19.18 0.98 -56.68
C ALA A 328 20.67 0.65 -56.45
N ALA A 329 21.18 -0.42 -57.05
CA ALA A 329 22.59 -0.79 -56.95
C ALA A 329 23.53 0.20 -57.64
N GLU A 330 23.17 0.70 -58.83
CA GLU A 330 23.94 1.73 -59.53
C GLU A 330 23.93 3.06 -58.77
N LEU A 331 22.77 3.47 -58.24
CA LEU A 331 22.64 4.70 -57.45
C LEU A 331 23.46 4.66 -56.17
N HIS A 332 23.46 3.51 -55.48
CA HIS A 332 24.30 3.31 -54.29
C HIS A 332 25.78 3.36 -54.66
N ARG A 333 26.21 2.71 -55.76
CA ARG A 333 27.60 2.78 -56.24
C ARG A 333 28.03 4.20 -56.66
N ALA A 334 27.09 5.01 -57.14
CA ALA A 334 27.30 6.42 -57.44
C ALA A 334 27.27 7.34 -56.20
N GLY A 335 26.97 6.82 -55.00
CA GLY A 335 26.86 7.57 -53.75
C GLY A 335 25.61 8.45 -53.65
N PHE A 336 24.54 8.14 -54.39
CA PHE A 336 23.28 8.88 -54.35
C PHE A 336 22.29 8.26 -53.35
N GLU A 337 22.64 8.29 -52.05
CA GLU A 337 21.84 7.66 -50.98
C GLU A 337 20.42 8.21 -50.85
N ASP A 338 20.21 9.51 -51.03
CA ASP A 338 18.86 10.12 -50.98
C ASP A 338 17.94 9.57 -52.08
N GLY A 339 18.53 9.31 -53.27
CA GLY A 339 17.85 8.69 -54.40
C GLY A 339 17.53 7.23 -54.17
N VAL A 340 18.45 6.48 -53.57
CA VAL A 340 18.21 5.09 -53.14
C VAL A 340 17.07 5.04 -52.12
N ALA A 341 17.10 5.88 -51.09
CA ALA A 341 16.04 5.94 -50.08
C ALA A 341 14.67 6.29 -50.68
N THR A 342 14.62 7.25 -51.61
CA THR A 342 13.40 7.62 -52.33
C THR A 342 12.89 6.48 -53.19
N LEU A 343 13.79 5.79 -53.90
CA LEU A 343 13.46 4.65 -54.75
C LEU A 343 12.88 3.50 -53.91
N LEU A 344 13.55 3.12 -52.81
CA LEU A 344 13.06 2.08 -51.93
C LEU A 344 11.71 2.45 -51.30
N ARG A 345 11.51 3.71 -50.89
CA ARG A 345 10.22 4.18 -50.37
C ARG A 345 9.11 4.09 -51.41
N SER A 346 9.35 4.59 -52.62
CA SER A 346 8.39 4.50 -53.72
C SER A 346 8.10 3.04 -54.09
N SER A 347 9.11 2.14 -54.05
CA SER A 347 8.88 0.71 -54.22
C SER A 347 8.01 0.14 -53.11
N VAL A 348 8.25 0.50 -51.85
CA VAL A 348 7.39 0.08 -50.74
C VAL A 348 5.96 0.55 -50.92
N GLU A 349 5.70 1.72 -51.51
CA GLU A 349 4.34 2.25 -51.70
C GLU A 349 3.63 1.67 -52.94
N LEU A 350 4.38 1.44 -54.02
CA LEU A 350 3.80 1.20 -55.35
C LEU A 350 3.87 -0.26 -55.81
N HIS A 351 4.85 -1.04 -55.34
CA HIS A 351 5.02 -2.43 -55.77
C HIS A 351 4.15 -3.43 -55.01
N ALA A 352 3.74 -4.51 -55.68
CA ALA A 352 3.00 -5.59 -55.04
C ALA A 352 3.92 -6.41 -54.09
N PRO A 353 3.36 -7.19 -53.15
CA PRO A 353 4.15 -8.04 -52.25
C PRO A 353 5.21 -8.92 -52.92
N CYS A 354 4.87 -9.54 -54.06
CA CYS A 354 5.83 -10.38 -54.82
C CYS A 354 6.96 -9.57 -55.44
N ASP A 355 6.67 -8.34 -55.87
CA ASP A 355 7.64 -7.43 -56.50
C ASP A 355 8.62 -6.88 -55.46
N ILE A 356 8.16 -6.60 -54.23
CA ILE A 356 9.03 -6.22 -53.10
C ILE A 356 10.02 -7.36 -52.80
N VAL A 357 9.58 -8.62 -52.82
CA VAL A 357 10.47 -9.79 -52.66
C VAL A 357 11.44 -9.89 -53.84
N GLY A 358 10.98 -9.67 -55.07
CA GLY A 358 11.82 -9.64 -56.27
C GLY A 358 12.91 -8.57 -56.20
N LEU A 359 12.56 -7.37 -55.71
CA LEU A 359 13.49 -6.26 -55.49
C LEU A 359 14.52 -6.63 -54.42
N GLY A 360 14.07 -7.21 -53.30
CA GLY A 360 14.96 -7.71 -52.24
C GLY A 360 15.94 -8.77 -52.74
N LEU A 361 15.50 -9.71 -53.58
CA LEU A 361 16.36 -10.72 -54.21
C LEU A 361 17.40 -10.09 -55.14
N GLY A 362 17.01 -9.07 -55.92
CA GLY A 362 17.93 -8.32 -56.77
C GLY A 362 19.02 -7.64 -55.94
N LEU A 363 18.63 -6.91 -54.89
CA LEU A 363 19.57 -6.25 -53.98
C LEU A 363 20.50 -7.25 -53.28
N HIS A 364 19.99 -8.42 -52.89
CA HIS A 364 20.81 -9.46 -52.27
C HIS A 364 21.87 -10.02 -53.23
N ARG A 365 21.48 -10.28 -54.49
CA ARG A 365 22.41 -10.74 -55.54
C ARG A 365 23.53 -9.75 -55.82
N ASP A 366 23.22 -8.45 -55.75
CA ASP A 366 24.19 -7.36 -55.89
C ASP A 366 25.01 -7.09 -54.61
N ARG A 367 24.89 -7.96 -53.59
CA ARG A 367 25.57 -7.88 -52.28
C ARG A 367 25.17 -6.68 -51.44
N LEU A 368 23.98 -6.14 -51.65
CA LEU A 368 23.40 -5.03 -50.91
C LEU A 368 22.37 -5.53 -49.88
N GLY A 369 22.79 -6.50 -49.06
CA GLY A 369 21.93 -7.15 -48.07
C GLY A 369 21.28 -6.18 -47.06
N GLU A 370 22.02 -5.16 -46.63
CA GLU A 370 21.51 -4.14 -45.69
C GLU A 370 20.38 -3.30 -46.30
N LEU A 371 20.47 -2.99 -47.60
CA LEU A 371 19.40 -2.29 -48.32
C LEU A 371 18.18 -3.19 -48.52
N ALA A 372 18.38 -4.49 -48.77
CA ALA A 372 17.29 -5.45 -48.84
C ALA A 372 16.55 -5.58 -47.49
N GLU A 373 17.29 -5.64 -46.36
CA GLU A 373 16.70 -5.64 -45.02
C GLU A 373 15.96 -4.33 -44.72
N SER A 374 16.54 -3.19 -45.11
CA SER A 374 15.90 -1.87 -44.92
C SER A 374 14.62 -1.72 -45.73
N LEU A 375 14.60 -2.20 -46.98
CA LEU A 375 13.41 -2.24 -47.83
C LEU A 375 12.32 -3.11 -47.18
N LEU A 376 12.67 -4.32 -46.74
CA LEU A 376 11.73 -5.24 -46.12
C LEU A 376 11.21 -4.69 -44.79
N ALA A 377 12.06 -4.05 -43.98
CA ALA A 377 11.67 -3.45 -42.71
C ALA A 377 10.70 -2.28 -42.93
N ALA A 378 10.97 -1.43 -43.93
CA ALA A 378 10.06 -0.35 -44.32
C ALA A 378 8.73 -0.89 -44.85
N ALA A 379 8.76 -1.93 -45.68
CA ALA A 379 7.54 -2.61 -46.14
C ALA A 379 6.74 -3.16 -44.95
N PHE A 380 7.40 -3.84 -44.02
CA PHE A 380 6.76 -4.39 -42.83
C PHE A 380 6.27 -3.34 -41.85
N ALA A 381 6.83 -2.14 -41.83
CA ALA A 381 6.34 -1.05 -40.97
C ALA A 381 5.08 -0.39 -41.55
N VAL A 382 5.03 -0.18 -42.87
CA VAL A 382 4.00 0.66 -43.52
C VAL A 382 2.82 -0.15 -44.08
N ARG A 383 3.07 -1.39 -44.54
CA ARG A 383 2.04 -2.19 -45.24
C ARG A 383 1.04 -2.85 -44.29
N THR A 384 -0.08 -3.33 -44.83
CA THR A 384 -1.10 -4.04 -44.06
C THR A 384 -0.59 -5.40 -43.55
N VAL A 385 -1.23 -5.96 -42.51
CA VAL A 385 -0.88 -7.30 -42.00
C VAL A 385 -0.95 -8.36 -43.10
N THR A 386 -1.95 -8.29 -43.98
CA THR A 386 -2.12 -9.19 -45.12
C THR A 386 -0.94 -9.11 -46.09
N ASP A 387 -0.49 -7.90 -46.43
CA ASP A 387 0.65 -7.70 -47.31
C ASP A 387 1.95 -8.22 -46.70
N VAL A 388 2.16 -7.97 -45.40
CA VAL A 388 3.34 -8.49 -44.69
C VAL A 388 3.40 -10.01 -44.73
N VAL A 389 2.28 -10.67 -44.45
CA VAL A 389 2.19 -12.14 -44.52
C VAL A 389 2.43 -12.61 -45.95
N ALA A 390 1.88 -11.93 -46.96
CA ALA A 390 2.13 -12.26 -48.37
C ALA A 390 3.61 -12.15 -48.73
N ILE A 391 4.31 -11.07 -48.32
CA ILE A 391 5.76 -10.90 -48.52
C ILE A 391 6.52 -12.05 -47.87
N VAL A 392 6.21 -12.40 -46.61
CA VAL A 392 6.87 -13.51 -45.90
C VAL A 392 6.63 -14.85 -46.59
N VAL A 393 5.42 -15.10 -47.08
CA VAL A 393 5.07 -16.32 -47.82
C VAL A 393 5.80 -16.39 -49.16
N TRP A 394 5.89 -15.29 -49.90
CA TRP A 394 6.62 -15.23 -51.17
C TRP A 394 8.13 -15.35 -51.00
N ALA A 395 8.69 -14.84 -49.89
CA ALA A 395 10.11 -14.96 -49.58
C ALA A 395 10.52 -16.37 -49.15
N ALA A 396 9.58 -17.25 -48.82
CA ALA A 396 9.85 -18.57 -48.30
C ALA A 396 10.66 -19.46 -49.27
N GLY A 397 11.71 -20.09 -48.77
CA GLY A 397 12.60 -20.93 -49.57
C GLY A 397 13.52 -20.14 -50.50
N THR A 398 13.59 -18.82 -50.36
CA THR A 398 14.49 -17.96 -51.13
C THR A 398 15.64 -17.44 -50.26
N GLU A 399 16.66 -16.85 -50.89
CA GLU A 399 17.84 -16.28 -50.19
C GLU A 399 17.49 -15.14 -49.23
N VAL A 400 16.35 -14.45 -49.44
CA VAL A 400 15.91 -13.34 -48.58
C VAL A 400 15.03 -13.79 -47.41
N GLU A 401 14.72 -15.08 -47.24
CA GLU A 401 13.90 -15.56 -46.11
C GLU A 401 14.53 -15.17 -44.76
N GLY A 402 15.86 -15.28 -44.63
CA GLY A 402 16.57 -14.84 -43.43
C GLY A 402 16.42 -13.33 -43.16
N ALA A 403 16.54 -12.52 -44.21
CA ALA A 403 16.39 -11.08 -44.15
C ALA A 403 14.96 -10.67 -43.73
N THR A 404 13.92 -11.41 -44.17
CA THR A 404 12.54 -11.14 -43.72
C THR A 404 12.35 -11.33 -42.22
N ALA A 405 13.00 -12.32 -41.60
CA ALA A 405 12.89 -12.49 -40.15
C ALA A 405 13.57 -11.33 -39.38
N SER A 406 14.75 -10.89 -39.83
CA SER A 406 15.46 -9.72 -39.25
C SER A 406 14.64 -8.43 -39.40
N ALA A 407 14.16 -8.18 -40.62
CA ALA A 407 13.37 -7.01 -40.97
C ALA A 407 12.05 -6.92 -40.18
N LEU A 408 11.40 -8.05 -39.94
CA LEU A 408 10.16 -8.08 -39.15
C LEU A 408 10.40 -7.61 -37.71
N GLY A 409 11.55 -7.97 -37.13
CA GLY A 409 11.93 -7.49 -35.81
C GLY A 409 12.21 -5.98 -35.79
N LEU A 410 12.74 -5.40 -36.87
CA LEU A 410 12.92 -3.94 -36.97
C LEU A 410 11.58 -3.22 -37.08
N ALA A 411 10.66 -3.77 -37.86
CA ALA A 411 9.31 -3.21 -38.04
C ALA A 411 8.42 -3.31 -36.80
N ALA A 412 8.71 -4.24 -35.88
CA ALA A 412 7.92 -4.44 -34.65
C ALA A 412 7.79 -3.15 -33.82
N ALA A 413 8.83 -2.32 -33.77
CA ALA A 413 8.84 -1.06 -33.03
C ALA A 413 7.91 0.02 -33.61
N HIS A 414 7.47 -0.14 -34.86
CA HIS A 414 6.63 0.81 -35.57
C HIS A 414 5.16 0.37 -35.64
N ARG A 415 4.84 -0.83 -35.16
CA ARG A 415 3.47 -1.38 -35.14
C ARG A 415 2.86 -1.29 -33.76
N ASN A 416 1.55 -1.09 -33.70
CA ASN A 416 0.84 -1.10 -32.43
C ASN A 416 0.59 -2.54 -31.92
N ALA A 417 0.29 -2.68 -30.63
CA ALA A 417 0.08 -3.98 -29.99
C ALA A 417 -1.02 -4.84 -30.65
N GLN A 418 -2.08 -4.22 -31.16
CA GLN A 418 -3.17 -4.92 -31.83
C GLN A 418 -2.73 -5.51 -33.17
N GLU A 419 -2.01 -4.74 -33.97
CA GLU A 419 -1.44 -5.18 -35.24
C GLU A 419 -0.41 -6.29 -35.03
N LEU A 420 0.42 -6.19 -33.99
CA LEU A 420 1.38 -7.24 -33.63
C LEU A 420 0.67 -8.56 -33.32
N ALA A 421 -0.44 -8.53 -32.57
CA ALA A 421 -1.21 -9.75 -32.25
C ALA A 421 -1.90 -10.34 -33.50
N GLU A 422 -2.48 -9.49 -34.36
CA GLU A 422 -3.06 -9.90 -35.65
C GLU A 422 -2.01 -10.55 -36.56
N LEU A 423 -0.83 -9.94 -36.64
CA LEU A 423 0.28 -10.41 -37.45
C LEU A 423 0.83 -11.74 -36.93
N THR A 424 0.98 -11.91 -35.61
CA THR A 424 1.37 -13.20 -35.01
C THR A 424 0.39 -14.31 -35.39
N ILE A 425 -0.92 -14.07 -35.28
CA ILE A 425 -1.95 -15.05 -35.66
C ILE A 425 -1.84 -15.39 -37.15
N ALA A 426 -1.73 -14.38 -38.00
CA ALA A 426 -1.69 -14.57 -39.45
C ALA A 426 -0.42 -15.31 -39.90
N LEU A 427 0.73 -15.02 -39.30
CA LEU A 427 1.99 -15.73 -39.55
C LEU A 427 1.91 -17.21 -39.13
N ARG A 428 1.30 -17.51 -37.98
CA ARG A 428 1.08 -18.90 -37.54
C ARG A 428 0.15 -19.67 -38.45
N ASN A 429 -0.97 -19.05 -38.86
CA ASN A 429 -1.90 -19.65 -39.81
C ASN A 429 -1.22 -19.92 -41.16
N ALA A 430 -0.21 -19.13 -41.54
CA ALA A 430 0.61 -19.33 -42.73
C ALA A 430 1.78 -20.32 -42.52
N GLY A 431 1.91 -20.95 -41.34
CA GLY A 431 3.00 -21.89 -41.02
C GLY A 431 4.38 -21.23 -40.83
N ARG A 432 4.41 -19.93 -40.48
CA ARG A 432 5.63 -19.11 -40.34
C ARG A 432 5.97 -18.84 -38.88
N ASP A 433 6.09 -19.91 -38.09
CA ASP A 433 6.37 -19.81 -36.65
C ASP A 433 7.69 -19.07 -36.36
N ARG A 434 8.74 -19.29 -37.17
CA ARG A 434 10.03 -18.60 -37.00
C ARG A 434 9.89 -17.07 -37.05
N HIS A 435 9.05 -16.56 -37.95
CA HIS A 435 8.79 -15.13 -38.10
C HIS A 435 7.98 -14.58 -36.94
N ALA A 436 6.95 -15.32 -36.48
CA ALA A 436 6.22 -14.96 -35.27
C ALA A 436 7.14 -14.90 -34.03
N LEU A 437 8.07 -15.85 -33.90
CA LEU A 437 9.06 -15.82 -32.81
C LEU A 437 10.03 -14.64 -32.91
N ALA A 438 10.54 -14.34 -34.11
CA ALA A 438 11.39 -13.17 -34.32
C ALA A 438 10.67 -11.85 -33.97
N LEU A 439 9.36 -11.77 -34.21
CA LEU A 439 8.53 -10.64 -33.78
C LEU A 439 8.48 -10.53 -32.25
N HIS A 440 8.26 -11.64 -31.55
CA HIS A 440 8.20 -11.67 -30.08
C HIS A 440 9.53 -11.27 -29.44
N ASP A 441 10.63 -11.82 -29.96
CA ASP A 441 11.98 -11.52 -29.47
C ASP A 441 12.29 -10.03 -29.69
N ALA A 442 11.90 -9.46 -30.83
CA ALA A 442 12.08 -8.03 -31.10
C ALA A 442 11.24 -7.11 -30.20
N VAL A 443 9.99 -7.48 -29.90
CA VAL A 443 9.14 -6.74 -28.93
C VAL A 443 9.80 -6.75 -27.55
N ALA A 444 10.33 -7.89 -27.12
CA ALA A 444 11.03 -8.00 -25.84
C ALA A 444 12.31 -7.17 -25.78
N ASP A 445 13.13 -7.22 -26.83
CA ASP A 445 14.44 -6.57 -26.88
C ASP A 445 14.34 -5.05 -27.03
N ARG A 446 13.40 -4.56 -27.85
CA ARG A 446 13.34 -3.16 -28.27
C ARG A 446 12.17 -2.38 -27.67
N GLY A 447 11.10 -3.07 -27.27
CA GLY A 447 9.91 -2.43 -26.71
C GLY A 447 10.23 -1.65 -25.43
N THR A 448 9.51 -0.56 -25.19
CA THR A 448 9.49 0.05 -23.87
C THR A 448 8.69 -0.83 -22.91
N ALA A 449 8.92 -0.69 -21.60
CA ALA A 449 8.19 -1.47 -20.60
C ALA A 449 6.66 -1.33 -20.74
N ARG A 450 6.20 -0.12 -21.10
CA ARG A 450 4.79 0.16 -21.34
C ARG A 450 4.27 -0.58 -22.58
N ASP A 451 5.02 -0.54 -23.68
CA ASP A 451 4.62 -1.20 -24.94
C ASP A 451 4.60 -2.72 -24.78
N VAL A 452 5.54 -3.28 -24.02
CA VAL A 452 5.58 -4.72 -23.70
C VAL A 452 4.34 -5.12 -22.91
N VAL A 453 3.98 -4.40 -21.84
CA VAL A 453 2.77 -4.71 -21.05
C VAL A 453 1.52 -4.59 -21.90
N HIS A 454 1.41 -3.54 -22.71
CA HIS A 454 0.26 -3.37 -23.61
C HIS A 454 0.17 -4.49 -24.66
N THR A 455 1.32 -4.95 -25.16
CA THR A 455 1.37 -6.10 -26.09
C THR A 455 0.94 -7.39 -25.40
N VAL A 456 1.41 -7.64 -24.17
CA VAL A 456 1.03 -8.79 -23.34
C VAL A 456 -0.48 -8.79 -23.07
N GLU A 457 -1.07 -7.63 -22.74
CA GLU A 457 -2.52 -7.45 -22.58
C GLU A 457 -3.29 -7.81 -23.85
N CYS A 458 -2.89 -7.24 -25.00
CA CYS A 458 -3.53 -7.49 -26.28
C CYS A 458 -3.43 -8.97 -26.70
N PHE A 459 -2.29 -9.61 -26.44
CA PHE A 459 -2.09 -11.03 -26.70
C PHE A 459 -2.97 -11.90 -25.81
N GLY A 460 -3.04 -11.59 -24.52
CA GLY A 460 -3.93 -12.27 -23.56
C GLY A 460 -5.41 -12.17 -23.97
N ALA A 461 -5.86 -10.97 -24.37
CA ALA A 461 -7.23 -10.73 -24.82
C ALA A 461 -7.60 -11.53 -26.09
N ARG A 462 -6.60 -11.90 -26.91
CA ARG A 462 -6.78 -12.72 -28.13
C ARG A 462 -6.47 -14.20 -27.94
N GLY A 463 -6.27 -14.66 -26.70
CA GLY A 463 -6.00 -16.07 -26.40
C GLY A 463 -4.57 -16.54 -26.71
N LEU A 464 -3.64 -15.60 -26.94
CA LEU A 464 -2.21 -15.87 -27.20
C LEU A 464 -1.39 -15.88 -25.90
N GLY A 465 -1.90 -16.53 -24.85
CA GLY A 465 -1.26 -16.51 -23.52
C GLY A 465 0.17 -17.01 -23.51
N ALA A 466 0.46 -18.12 -24.22
CA ALA A 466 1.81 -18.67 -24.32
C ALA A 466 2.81 -17.72 -25.01
N ASP A 467 2.34 -16.89 -25.95
CA ASP A 467 3.17 -15.90 -26.63
C ASP A 467 3.41 -14.68 -25.75
N ALA A 468 2.38 -14.25 -25.02
CA ALA A 468 2.50 -13.20 -24.01
C ALA A 468 3.52 -13.60 -22.93
N ASP A 469 3.45 -14.83 -22.41
CA ASP A 469 4.39 -15.36 -21.42
C ASP A 469 5.82 -15.44 -21.98
N ARG A 470 5.97 -15.75 -23.26
CA ARG A 470 7.27 -15.76 -23.94
C ARG A 470 7.86 -14.36 -24.05
N ILE A 471 7.09 -13.39 -24.54
CA ILE A 471 7.52 -11.99 -24.62
C ILE A 471 7.94 -11.51 -23.24
N LEU A 472 7.13 -11.77 -22.22
CA LEU A 472 7.42 -11.38 -20.85
C LEU A 472 8.70 -12.05 -20.32
N THR A 473 8.89 -13.35 -20.60
CA THR A 473 10.08 -14.11 -20.19
C THR A 473 11.35 -13.59 -20.87
N ALA A 474 11.30 -13.29 -22.17
CA ALA A 474 12.43 -12.70 -22.90
C ALA A 474 12.76 -11.29 -22.38
N THR A 475 11.75 -10.48 -22.07
CA THR A 475 11.93 -9.12 -21.56
C THR A 475 12.65 -9.10 -20.19
N GLN A 476 12.47 -10.16 -19.38
CA GLN A 476 13.14 -10.32 -18.09
C GLN A 476 14.66 -10.53 -18.20
N GLU A 477 15.19 -10.83 -19.38
CA GLU A 477 16.64 -10.97 -19.61
C GLU A 477 17.36 -9.62 -19.66
N ARG A 478 16.60 -8.52 -19.70
CA ARG A 478 17.12 -7.15 -19.72
C ARG A 478 17.56 -6.71 -18.32
N GLY A 479 18.40 -5.67 -18.28
CA GLY A 479 18.94 -5.12 -17.05
C GLY A 479 17.91 -4.40 -16.15
N VAL A 480 18.37 -4.00 -14.97
CA VAL A 480 17.58 -3.33 -13.92
C VAL A 480 16.79 -2.13 -14.45
N SER A 481 17.39 -1.35 -15.37
CA SER A 481 16.78 -0.14 -15.94
C SER A 481 15.48 -0.40 -16.69
N HIS A 482 15.26 -1.62 -17.20
CA HIS A 482 14.07 -1.98 -17.95
C HIS A 482 13.06 -2.78 -17.11
N VAL A 483 13.55 -3.75 -16.32
CA VAL A 483 12.70 -4.62 -15.51
C VAL A 483 11.95 -3.86 -14.42
N LEU A 484 12.54 -2.82 -13.83
CA LEU A 484 11.85 -2.01 -12.83
C LEU A 484 10.62 -1.25 -13.42
N PRO A 485 10.75 -0.49 -14.53
CA PRO A 485 9.59 0.05 -15.23
C PRO A 485 8.57 -1.02 -15.64
N LEU A 486 9.03 -2.20 -16.08
CA LEU A 486 8.14 -3.32 -16.45
C LEU A 486 7.29 -3.79 -15.26
N VAL A 487 7.90 -4.04 -14.11
CA VAL A 487 7.18 -4.42 -12.88
C VAL A 487 6.14 -3.35 -12.50
N ARG A 488 6.50 -2.06 -12.59
CA ARG A 488 5.56 -0.96 -12.31
C ARG A 488 4.37 -0.96 -13.27
N CYS A 489 4.63 -1.09 -14.57
CA CYS A 489 3.57 -1.14 -15.57
C CYS A 489 2.66 -2.37 -15.36
N LEU A 490 3.21 -3.54 -15.04
CA LEU A 490 2.42 -4.74 -14.75
C LEU A 490 1.51 -4.58 -13.53
N VAL A 491 2.02 -3.99 -12.44
CA VAL A 491 1.19 -3.75 -11.25
C VAL A 491 0.09 -2.73 -11.53
N GLN A 492 0.40 -1.65 -12.25
CA GLN A 492 -0.59 -0.63 -12.65
C GLN A 492 -1.69 -1.20 -13.55
N ALA A 493 -1.34 -2.16 -14.41
CA ALA A 493 -2.26 -2.90 -15.26
C ALA A 493 -3.05 -4.01 -14.53
N GLY A 494 -2.78 -4.26 -13.24
CA GLY A 494 -3.47 -5.28 -12.45
C GLY A 494 -2.86 -6.70 -12.54
N TYR A 495 -1.77 -6.89 -13.27
CA TYR A 495 -1.06 -8.17 -13.41
C TYR A 495 -0.07 -8.42 -12.27
N SER A 496 -0.58 -8.43 -11.03
CA SER A 496 0.26 -8.57 -9.83
C SER A 496 1.03 -9.90 -9.78
N GLU A 497 0.44 -11.00 -10.24
CA GLU A 497 1.10 -12.32 -10.27
C GLU A 497 2.25 -12.38 -11.28
N ALA A 498 2.07 -11.77 -12.46
CA ALA A 498 3.12 -11.65 -13.47
C ALA A 498 4.27 -10.76 -12.96
N ALA A 499 3.93 -9.64 -12.30
CA ALA A 499 4.91 -8.77 -11.66
C ALA A 499 5.72 -9.52 -10.58
N SER A 500 5.04 -10.32 -9.74
CA SER A 500 5.68 -11.19 -8.76
C SER A 500 6.64 -12.20 -9.40
N THR A 501 6.23 -12.84 -10.50
CA THR A 501 7.07 -13.81 -11.22
C THR A 501 8.31 -13.15 -11.83
N VAL A 502 8.16 -11.93 -12.38
CA VAL A 502 9.28 -11.12 -12.90
C VAL A 502 10.27 -10.81 -11.78
N VAL A 503 9.78 -10.39 -10.61
CA VAL A 503 10.62 -10.07 -9.45
C VAL A 503 11.39 -11.30 -8.96
N ASP A 504 10.74 -12.45 -8.82
CA ASP A 504 11.40 -13.67 -8.34
C ASP A 504 12.53 -14.10 -9.29
N ARG A 505 12.27 -14.09 -10.61
CA ARG A 505 13.29 -14.43 -11.62
C ARG A 505 14.44 -13.41 -11.64
N ALA A 506 14.16 -12.12 -11.47
CA ALA A 506 15.19 -11.10 -11.36
C ALA A 506 16.10 -11.37 -10.15
N VAL A 507 15.50 -11.69 -9.00
CA VAL A 507 16.22 -12.04 -7.77
C VAL A 507 17.07 -13.31 -7.92
N GLU A 508 16.60 -14.32 -8.66
CA GLU A 508 17.36 -15.54 -8.93
C GLU A 508 18.62 -15.29 -9.79
N ARG A 509 18.53 -14.36 -10.75
CA ARG A 509 19.59 -14.16 -11.76
C ARG A 509 20.56 -13.05 -11.39
N TRP A 510 20.10 -11.97 -10.78
CA TRP A 510 20.90 -10.78 -10.55
C TRP A 510 21.85 -10.91 -9.36
N GLN A 511 22.84 -10.01 -9.33
CA GLN A 511 23.74 -9.84 -8.19
C GLN A 511 23.05 -9.06 -7.07
N ALA A 512 23.58 -9.16 -5.84
CA ALA A 512 22.97 -8.54 -4.67
C ALA A 512 22.83 -7.01 -4.79
N ALA A 513 23.77 -6.32 -5.43
CA ALA A 513 23.72 -4.87 -5.64
C ALA A 513 22.56 -4.43 -6.57
N ASP A 514 22.33 -5.18 -7.65
CA ASP A 514 21.23 -4.94 -8.59
C ASP A 514 19.87 -5.19 -7.92
N VAL A 515 19.78 -6.26 -7.12
CA VAL A 515 18.58 -6.57 -6.33
C VAL A 515 18.30 -5.49 -5.29
N ALA A 516 19.34 -4.99 -4.59
CA ALA A 516 19.20 -3.88 -3.65
C ALA A 516 18.68 -2.61 -4.35
N THR A 517 19.23 -2.28 -5.52
CA THR A 517 18.77 -1.13 -6.34
C THR A 517 17.30 -1.27 -6.72
N MET A 518 16.87 -2.47 -7.14
CA MET A 518 15.47 -2.75 -7.45
C MET A 518 14.56 -2.61 -6.22
N ILE A 519 14.94 -3.16 -5.07
CA ILE A 519 14.17 -3.06 -3.82
C ILE A 519 14.02 -1.58 -3.42
N ALA A 520 15.11 -0.82 -3.40
CA ALA A 520 15.10 0.60 -3.06
C ALA A 520 14.22 1.43 -4.00
N ALA A 521 14.26 1.13 -5.30
CA ALA A 521 13.45 1.82 -6.29
C ALA A 521 11.97 1.43 -6.23
N LEU A 522 11.63 0.18 -5.93
CA LEU A 522 10.26 -0.25 -5.67
C LEU A 522 9.71 0.42 -4.41
N TYR A 523 10.50 0.48 -3.34
CA TYR A 523 10.15 1.19 -2.11
C TYR A 523 9.86 2.67 -2.38
N SER A 524 10.75 3.36 -3.11
CA SER A 524 10.63 4.79 -3.41
C SER A 524 9.42 5.14 -4.30
N THR A 525 8.72 4.13 -4.82
CA THR A 525 7.50 4.29 -5.63
C THR A 525 6.29 3.59 -5.01
N ASP A 526 6.34 3.31 -3.71
CA ASP A 526 5.25 2.75 -2.91
C ASP A 526 4.77 1.35 -3.35
N PHE A 527 5.58 0.61 -4.13
CA PHE A 527 5.31 -0.79 -4.50
C PHE A 527 5.82 -1.75 -3.40
N PHE A 528 5.34 -1.53 -2.17
CA PHE A 528 5.79 -2.27 -0.98
C PHE A 528 5.62 -3.80 -1.08
N PRO A 529 4.54 -4.36 -1.65
CA PRO A 529 4.40 -5.81 -1.77
C PRO A 529 5.52 -6.45 -2.60
N GLN A 530 5.86 -5.84 -3.74
CA GLN A 530 6.91 -6.31 -4.64
C GLN A 530 8.30 -6.10 -4.03
N ALA A 531 8.53 -4.98 -3.34
CA ALA A 531 9.77 -4.74 -2.60
C ALA A 531 9.98 -5.78 -1.48
N SER A 532 8.91 -6.08 -0.73
CA SER A 532 8.92 -7.10 0.32
C SER A 532 9.18 -8.49 -0.24
N GLN A 533 8.53 -8.85 -1.35
CA GLN A 533 8.77 -10.13 -2.02
C GLN A 533 10.22 -10.25 -2.49
N ALA A 534 10.74 -9.24 -3.17
CA ALA A 534 12.13 -9.22 -3.66
C ALA A 534 13.13 -9.43 -2.52
N LEU A 535 12.93 -8.75 -1.38
CA LEU A 535 13.77 -8.92 -0.20
C LEU A 535 13.72 -10.35 0.34
N MET A 536 12.50 -10.88 0.53
CA MET A 536 12.31 -12.22 1.10
C MET A 536 12.88 -13.32 0.20
N ALA A 537 12.72 -13.19 -1.12
CA ALA A 537 13.31 -14.11 -2.09
C ALA A 537 14.85 -14.03 -2.07
N ALA A 538 15.42 -12.83 -2.00
CA ALA A 538 16.86 -12.62 -2.02
C ALA A 538 17.54 -13.21 -0.77
N MET A 539 16.91 -13.05 0.40
CA MET A 539 17.39 -13.60 1.66
C MET A 539 17.37 -15.12 1.72
N GLY A 540 16.52 -15.77 0.91
CA GLY A 540 16.45 -17.23 0.78
C GLY A 540 17.66 -17.85 0.07
N ARG A 541 18.50 -17.07 -0.63
CA ARG A 541 19.60 -17.59 -1.45
C ARG A 541 20.79 -18.07 -0.60
N SER A 542 21.38 -17.18 0.21
CA SER A 542 22.49 -17.53 1.11
C SER A 542 22.72 -16.45 2.18
N ALA A 543 23.31 -16.81 3.31
CA ALA A 543 23.63 -15.86 4.38
C ALA A 543 24.69 -14.82 3.99
N GLU A 544 25.64 -15.18 3.11
CA GLU A 544 26.66 -14.26 2.59
C GLU A 544 26.03 -13.24 1.64
N SER A 545 25.17 -13.69 0.73
CA SER A 545 24.41 -12.81 -0.17
C SER A 545 23.54 -11.83 0.61
N THR A 546 22.93 -12.25 1.72
CA THR A 546 22.15 -11.37 2.61
C THR A 546 22.99 -10.21 3.15
N ARG A 547 24.24 -10.44 3.58
CA ARG A 547 25.12 -9.35 4.06
C ARG A 547 25.42 -8.34 2.98
N VAL A 548 25.79 -8.81 1.79
CA VAL A 548 26.12 -7.94 0.64
C VAL A 548 24.89 -7.15 0.20
N LEU A 549 23.71 -7.79 0.20
CA LEU A 549 22.44 -7.14 -0.13
C LEU A 549 22.15 -5.98 0.83
N PHE A 550 22.23 -6.20 2.14
CA PHE A 550 21.94 -5.15 3.12
C PHE A 550 22.99 -4.04 3.13
N HIS A 551 24.26 -4.37 2.93
CA HIS A 551 25.29 -3.34 2.73
C HIS A 551 24.98 -2.46 1.51
N SER A 552 24.55 -3.06 0.40
CA SER A 552 24.16 -2.31 -0.80
C SER A 552 22.88 -1.49 -0.59
N LEU A 553 21.94 -1.98 0.24
CA LEU A 553 20.73 -1.25 0.60
C LEU A 553 21.04 -0.02 1.47
N ASP A 554 22.05 -0.08 2.33
CA ASP A 554 22.49 1.08 3.13
C ASP A 554 23.13 2.19 2.29
N GLU A 555 23.71 1.84 1.13
CA GLU A 555 24.24 2.81 0.17
C GLU A 555 23.15 3.52 -0.65
N ALA A 556 21.93 2.96 -0.67
CA ALA A 556 20.79 3.49 -1.43
C ALA A 556 19.72 4.10 -0.49
N TYR A 557 19.01 5.13 -0.95
CA TYR A 557 17.83 5.62 -0.22
C TYR A 557 16.67 4.63 -0.39
N PRO A 558 15.97 4.20 0.68
CA PRO A 558 15.90 4.79 2.03
C PRO A 558 16.84 4.17 3.09
N GLY A 559 17.69 3.19 2.75
CA GLY A 559 18.51 2.44 3.69
C GLY A 559 17.93 1.06 4.04
N ALA A 560 18.77 0.17 4.59
CA ALA A 560 18.35 -1.19 4.98
C ALA A 560 17.25 -1.18 6.05
N GLU A 561 17.37 -0.30 7.05
CA GLU A 561 16.47 -0.22 8.19
C GLU A 561 15.03 0.08 7.74
N ALA A 562 14.83 1.10 6.92
CA ALA A 562 13.50 1.48 6.42
C ALA A 562 12.84 0.37 5.56
N VAL A 563 13.63 -0.37 4.78
CA VAL A 563 13.14 -1.52 3.99
C VAL A 563 12.72 -2.66 4.92
N VAL A 564 13.51 -2.96 5.95
CA VAL A 564 13.21 -3.99 6.95
C VAL A 564 11.94 -3.63 7.71
N GLU A 565 11.83 -2.39 8.18
CA GLU A 565 10.64 -1.87 8.86
C GLU A 565 9.37 -2.06 8.02
N MET A 566 9.44 -1.71 6.73
CA MET A 566 8.34 -1.90 5.78
C MET A 566 7.88 -3.36 5.68
N VAL A 567 8.83 -4.31 5.60
CA VAL A 567 8.46 -5.73 5.53
C VAL A 567 7.83 -6.22 6.83
N SER A 568 8.36 -5.82 7.98
CA SER A 568 7.74 -6.13 9.28
C SER A 568 6.36 -5.49 9.46
N ALA A 569 6.13 -4.30 8.90
CA ALA A 569 4.86 -3.57 8.98
C ALA A 569 3.78 -4.07 8.01
N SER A 570 4.14 -4.76 6.93
CA SER A 570 3.18 -5.25 5.91
C SER A 570 3.01 -6.77 5.87
N GLY A 571 3.97 -7.55 6.41
CA GLY A 571 3.98 -9.01 6.31
C GLY A 571 3.06 -9.78 7.27
N SER A 572 3.00 -11.11 7.09
CA SER A 572 2.43 -12.06 8.06
C SER A 572 3.41 -12.31 9.22
N PRO A 573 2.95 -12.79 10.40
CA PRO A 573 3.84 -13.03 11.53
C PRO A 573 4.94 -14.06 11.20
N GLU A 574 4.65 -15.03 10.34
CA GLU A 574 5.62 -16.02 9.84
C GLU A 574 6.70 -15.35 8.98
N ARG A 575 6.32 -14.41 8.10
CA ARG A 575 7.27 -13.66 7.27
C ARG A 575 8.18 -12.79 8.13
N ALA A 576 7.62 -12.09 9.13
CA ALA A 576 8.43 -11.29 10.07
C ALA A 576 9.41 -12.18 10.85
N ALA A 577 8.98 -13.36 11.32
CA ALA A 577 9.83 -14.29 12.04
C ALA A 577 10.95 -14.86 11.14
N TYR A 578 10.63 -15.18 9.89
CA TYR A 578 11.63 -15.60 8.90
C TYR A 578 12.64 -14.49 8.61
N LEU A 579 12.19 -13.24 8.45
CA LEU A 579 13.05 -12.08 8.24
C LEU A 579 14.05 -11.93 9.39
N LEU A 580 13.57 -11.95 10.65
CA LEU A 580 14.42 -11.85 11.84
C LEU A 580 15.45 -12.98 11.90
N THR A 581 15.01 -14.23 11.79
CA THR A 581 15.91 -15.39 11.88
C THR A 581 16.95 -15.43 10.77
N SER A 582 16.60 -14.93 9.59
CA SER A 582 17.52 -14.82 8.46
C SER A 582 18.54 -13.69 8.64
N LEU A 583 18.14 -12.56 9.24
CA LEU A 583 19.05 -11.47 9.62
C LEU A 583 20.04 -11.91 10.71
N ASP A 584 19.58 -12.65 11.72
CA ASP A 584 20.43 -13.21 12.77
C ASP A 584 21.48 -14.18 12.19
N ARG A 585 21.05 -15.12 11.34
CA ARG A 585 21.97 -16.03 10.63
C ARG A 585 22.92 -15.29 9.69
N GLY A 586 22.43 -14.21 9.09
CA GLY A 586 23.20 -13.26 8.29
C GLY A 586 24.17 -12.41 9.12
N GLY A 587 24.21 -12.50 10.46
CA GLY A 587 25.10 -11.69 11.29
C GLY A 587 24.75 -10.20 11.27
N LEU A 588 23.48 -9.85 11.12
CA LEU A 588 22.95 -8.49 11.12
C LEU A 588 22.02 -8.26 12.33
N PRO A 589 22.53 -8.36 13.58
CA PRO A 589 21.71 -8.35 14.78
C PRO A 589 21.01 -7.01 15.03
N SER A 590 21.57 -5.89 14.54
CA SER A 590 20.93 -4.57 14.64
C SER A 590 19.62 -4.52 13.86
N LEU A 591 19.61 -5.01 12.61
CA LEU A 591 18.40 -5.08 11.79
C LEU A 591 17.41 -6.13 12.31
N ALA A 592 17.91 -7.25 12.83
CA ALA A 592 17.06 -8.25 13.48
C ALA A 592 16.32 -7.66 14.71
N GLU A 593 17.02 -6.81 15.48
CA GLU A 593 16.41 -6.07 16.59
C GLU A 593 15.35 -5.08 16.13
N VAL A 594 15.56 -4.38 15.00
CA VAL A 594 14.54 -3.49 14.40
C VAL A 594 13.26 -4.29 14.08
N VAL A 595 13.37 -5.46 13.43
CA VAL A 595 12.20 -6.33 13.17
C VAL A 595 11.48 -6.71 14.46
N PHE A 596 12.24 -7.11 15.48
CA PHE A 596 11.70 -7.50 16.77
C PHE A 596 10.93 -6.34 17.42
N GLN A 597 11.56 -5.18 17.55
CA GLN A 597 10.98 -4.00 18.18
C GLN A 597 9.77 -3.48 17.40
N GLN A 598 9.87 -3.38 16.08
CA GLN A 598 8.78 -2.90 15.23
C GLN A 598 7.58 -3.84 15.28
N THR A 599 7.81 -5.15 15.32
CA THR A 599 6.72 -6.13 15.43
C THR A 599 6.03 -6.07 16.79
N LEU A 600 6.76 -5.80 17.88
CA LEU A 600 6.17 -5.71 19.21
C LEU A 600 5.49 -4.37 19.51
N SER A 601 6.00 -3.27 18.96
CA SER A 601 5.51 -1.92 19.26
C SER A 601 4.35 -1.50 18.35
N GLN A 602 4.40 -1.85 17.07
CA GLN A 602 3.42 -1.38 16.07
C GLN A 602 2.30 -2.39 15.77
N ARG A 603 2.46 -3.67 16.14
CA ARG A 603 1.46 -4.70 15.82
C ARG A 603 0.57 -5.04 17.01
N PRO A 604 -0.69 -5.45 16.77
CA PRO A 604 -1.55 -5.95 17.84
C PRO A 604 -0.93 -7.14 18.57
N THR A 605 -1.18 -7.23 19.89
CA THR A 605 -0.66 -8.29 20.78
C THR A 605 -0.89 -9.72 20.27
N GLY A 606 -2.01 -9.96 19.56
CA GLY A 606 -2.29 -11.26 18.94
C GLY A 606 -1.32 -11.61 17.80
N TYR A 607 -1.01 -10.64 16.94
CA TYR A 607 -0.04 -10.80 15.86
C TYR A 607 1.37 -11.01 16.43
N ALA A 608 1.77 -10.14 17.37
CA ALA A 608 3.05 -10.26 18.07
C ALA A 608 3.21 -11.61 18.77
N GLY A 609 2.15 -12.13 19.40
CA GLY A 609 2.16 -13.46 20.01
C GLY A 609 2.38 -14.60 19.01
N LEU A 610 1.74 -14.54 17.82
CA LEU A 610 1.98 -15.53 16.77
C LEU A 610 3.43 -15.46 16.25
N PHE A 611 3.95 -14.25 16.05
CA PHE A 611 5.34 -14.01 15.65
C PHE A 611 6.33 -14.65 16.65
N LEU A 612 6.17 -14.37 17.96
CA LEU A 612 7.03 -14.95 19.01
C LEU A 612 6.91 -16.47 19.07
N ARG A 613 5.73 -17.03 18.83
CA ARG A 613 5.54 -18.48 18.77
C ARG A 613 6.30 -19.12 17.59
N VAL A 614 6.32 -18.47 16.43
CA VAL A 614 7.10 -18.96 15.28
C VAL A 614 8.61 -18.91 15.58
N LEU A 615 9.07 -17.84 16.25
CA LEU A 615 10.47 -17.72 16.67
C LEU A 615 10.87 -18.79 17.70
N ASP A 616 9.99 -19.10 18.65
CA ASP A 616 10.21 -20.16 19.65
C ASP A 616 10.34 -21.54 18.99
N VAL A 617 9.42 -21.88 18.07
CA VAL A 617 9.46 -23.13 17.31
C VAL A 617 10.73 -23.25 16.46
N SER A 618 11.28 -22.11 16.02
CA SER A 618 12.49 -22.05 15.19
C SER A 618 13.80 -22.01 16.00
N ASP A 619 13.73 -22.10 17.34
CA ASP A 619 14.85 -21.92 18.28
C ASP A 619 15.67 -20.65 18.00
N ALA A 620 14.97 -19.54 17.74
CA ALA A 620 15.62 -18.26 17.48
C ALA A 620 16.41 -17.80 18.71
N ALA A 621 17.62 -17.25 18.50
CA ALA A 621 18.50 -16.84 19.60
C ALA A 621 17.84 -15.80 20.53
N VAL A 622 17.03 -14.91 19.97
CA VAL A 622 16.25 -13.89 20.69
C VAL A 622 15.18 -14.46 21.63
N MET A 623 14.77 -15.73 21.44
CA MET A 623 13.75 -16.40 22.25
C MET A 623 14.33 -17.24 23.40
N ARG A 624 15.66 -17.39 23.46
CA ARG A 624 16.29 -18.10 24.58
C ARG A 624 16.02 -17.38 25.89
N GLU A 625 15.72 -18.13 26.95
CA GLU A 625 15.38 -17.55 28.26
C GLU A 625 16.45 -16.58 28.78
N SER A 626 17.74 -16.86 28.54
CA SER A 626 18.83 -15.96 28.91
C SER A 626 18.79 -14.64 28.13
N ALA A 627 18.54 -14.68 26.82
CA ALA A 627 18.46 -13.49 25.98
C ALA A 627 17.24 -12.62 26.35
N LEU A 628 16.10 -13.26 26.64
CA LEU A 628 14.90 -12.58 27.12
C LEU A 628 15.09 -11.95 28.51
N TYR A 629 15.79 -12.64 29.40
CA TYR A 629 16.17 -12.11 30.72
C TYR A 629 17.11 -10.91 30.58
N ASP A 630 18.19 -11.03 29.80
CA ASP A 630 19.16 -9.96 29.60
C ASP A 630 18.50 -8.72 28.98
N ARG A 631 17.58 -8.92 28.01
CA ARG A 631 16.76 -7.85 27.42
C ARG A 631 15.87 -7.17 28.46
N ALA A 632 15.21 -7.93 29.30
CA ALA A 632 14.36 -7.40 30.36
C ALA A 632 15.15 -6.63 31.42
N CYS A 633 16.41 -7.00 31.68
CA CYS A 633 17.32 -6.25 32.53
C CYS A 633 17.79 -4.93 31.88
N ALA A 634 18.00 -4.92 30.56
CA ALA A 634 18.54 -3.76 29.83
C ALA A 634 17.51 -2.67 29.47
N ALA A 635 16.25 -3.04 29.19
CA ALA A 635 15.23 -2.09 28.72
C ALA A 635 14.64 -1.21 29.85
N ALA A 636 13.70 -0.30 29.58
CA ALA A 636 12.89 0.30 30.65
C ALA A 636 11.71 -0.62 31.03
N GLY A 637 11.31 -0.61 32.31
CA GLY A 637 10.24 -1.48 32.83
C GLY A 637 8.95 -1.40 32.01
N PRO A 638 8.40 -0.20 31.73
CA PRO A 638 7.17 -0.09 30.94
C PRO A 638 7.31 -0.55 29.48
N GLU A 639 8.50 -0.50 28.89
CA GLU A 639 8.75 -0.94 27.50
C GLU A 639 8.62 -2.47 27.34
N MET A 640 8.68 -3.23 28.44
CA MET A 640 8.52 -4.68 28.42
C MET A 640 7.05 -5.13 28.42
N ALA A 641 6.09 -4.22 28.61
CA ALA A 641 4.66 -4.56 28.62
C ALA A 641 4.18 -5.23 27.31
N PRO A 642 4.48 -4.71 26.09
CA PRO A 642 4.09 -5.35 24.85
C PRO A 642 4.67 -6.77 24.71
N LEU A 643 5.94 -6.96 25.05
CA LEU A 643 6.61 -8.26 25.01
C LEU A 643 5.95 -9.27 25.94
N LEU A 644 5.70 -8.90 27.20
CA LEU A 644 5.07 -9.76 28.19
C LEU A 644 3.65 -10.18 27.78
N LEU A 645 2.85 -9.24 27.28
CA LEU A 645 1.50 -9.53 26.78
C LEU A 645 1.53 -10.42 25.54
N ALA A 646 2.48 -10.22 24.62
CA ALA A 646 2.67 -11.04 23.43
C ALA A 646 3.16 -12.47 23.79
N LEU A 647 4.06 -12.63 24.76
CA LEU A 647 4.48 -13.94 25.25
C LEU A 647 3.32 -14.69 25.92
N ALA A 648 2.51 -13.99 26.72
CA ALA A 648 1.30 -14.55 27.31
C ALA A 648 0.27 -14.93 26.24
N ALA A 649 0.13 -14.11 25.18
CA ALA A 649 -0.68 -14.41 24.01
C ALA A 649 -0.27 -15.72 23.33
N ALA A 650 1.04 -15.92 23.19
CA ALA A 650 1.65 -17.10 22.60
C ALA A 650 1.60 -18.34 23.53
N ARG A 651 1.20 -18.16 24.80
CA ARG A 651 1.25 -19.17 25.87
C ARG A 651 2.67 -19.67 26.17
N LEU A 652 3.68 -18.84 25.94
CA LEU A 652 5.09 -19.12 26.20
C LEU A 652 5.44 -18.73 27.63
N PHE A 653 4.90 -19.47 28.60
CA PHE A 653 4.95 -19.08 30.01
C PHE A 653 6.34 -19.11 30.64
N SER A 654 7.24 -20.00 30.21
CA SER A 654 8.63 -20.00 30.69
C SER A 654 9.37 -18.73 30.27
N ALA A 655 9.12 -18.27 29.03
CA ALA A 655 9.62 -17.00 28.54
C ALA A 655 9.01 -15.80 29.30
N VAL A 656 7.72 -15.83 29.64
CA VAL A 656 7.10 -14.83 30.53
C VAL A 656 7.81 -14.79 31.89
N ASP A 657 8.13 -15.96 32.46
CA ASP A 657 8.83 -16.03 33.75
C ASP A 657 10.26 -15.50 33.64
N ALA A 658 10.97 -15.75 32.54
CA ALA A 658 12.31 -15.22 32.29
C ALA A 658 12.32 -13.68 32.18
N VAL A 659 11.44 -13.11 31.36
CA VAL A 659 11.28 -11.64 31.23
C VAL A 659 10.80 -11.04 32.55
N GLY A 660 9.86 -11.70 33.24
CA GLY A 660 9.35 -11.27 34.54
C GLY A 660 10.45 -11.20 35.60
N ARG A 661 11.37 -12.18 35.66
CA ARG A 661 12.54 -12.13 36.54
C ARG A 661 13.46 -10.95 36.21
N GLY A 662 13.79 -10.74 34.93
CA GLY A 662 14.65 -9.62 34.53
C GLY A 662 14.02 -8.24 34.79
N CYS A 663 12.69 -8.12 34.72
CA CYS A 663 12.00 -6.90 35.13
C CYS A 663 12.07 -6.62 36.64
N VAL A 664 12.25 -7.66 37.46
CA VAL A 664 12.30 -7.59 38.92
C VAL A 664 13.73 -7.40 39.42
N ASP A 665 14.70 -7.99 38.73
CA ASP A 665 16.11 -7.88 39.05
C ASP A 665 16.64 -6.49 38.64
N GLY A 666 17.04 -5.69 39.63
CA GLY A 666 17.69 -4.38 39.40
C GLY A 666 16.75 -3.18 39.25
N ARG A 667 15.44 -3.35 39.43
CA ARG A 667 14.47 -2.23 39.32
C ARG A 667 13.83 -1.84 40.65
N ASP A 668 13.48 -0.55 40.76
CA ASP A 668 12.77 -0.03 41.92
C ASP A 668 11.26 -0.28 41.86
N THR A 669 10.58 -0.01 42.98
CA THR A 669 9.12 -0.16 43.08
C THR A 669 8.36 0.73 42.08
N GLY A 670 8.93 1.87 41.68
CA GLY A 670 8.27 2.80 40.76
C GLY A 670 8.20 2.26 39.34
N ALA A 671 9.29 1.66 38.86
CA ALA A 671 9.34 1.04 37.54
C ALA A 671 8.33 -0.11 37.37
N LEU A 672 8.15 -0.95 38.41
CA LEU A 672 7.14 -2.02 38.38
C LEU A 672 5.71 -1.48 38.39
N VAL A 673 5.43 -0.41 39.13
CA VAL A 673 4.12 0.25 39.10
C VAL A 673 3.80 0.78 37.70
N LEU A 674 4.75 1.42 37.04
CA LEU A 674 4.60 1.90 35.66
C LEU A 674 4.40 0.74 34.68
N LEU A 675 5.14 -0.36 34.83
CA LEU A 675 4.95 -1.57 34.03
C LEU A 675 3.52 -2.11 34.19
N PHE A 676 2.98 -2.21 35.40
CA PHE A 676 1.63 -2.74 35.62
C PHE A 676 0.55 -1.82 35.04
N LYS A 677 0.72 -0.50 35.16
CA LYS A 677 -0.16 0.46 34.47
C LYS A 677 -0.13 0.24 32.96
N GLN A 678 1.05 0.06 32.39
CA GLN A 678 1.20 -0.17 30.96
C GLN A 678 0.61 -1.52 30.51
N LEU A 679 0.76 -2.57 31.33
CA LEU A 679 0.15 -3.87 31.07
C LEU A 679 -1.37 -3.78 31.01
N HIS A 680 -2.01 -3.10 31.97
CA HIS A 680 -3.46 -2.90 31.95
C HIS A 680 -3.91 -2.00 30.81
N HIS A 681 -3.12 -0.98 30.46
CA HIS A 681 -3.45 -0.06 29.37
C HIS A 681 -3.42 -0.74 27.99
N LEU A 682 -2.47 -1.64 27.76
CA LEU A 682 -2.28 -2.36 26.50
C LEU A 682 -3.06 -3.68 26.41
N ASP A 683 -3.71 -4.11 27.48
CA ASP A 683 -4.39 -5.40 27.52
C ASP A 683 -5.64 -5.43 26.62
N HIS A 684 -5.98 -6.62 26.15
CA HIS A 684 -7.13 -6.79 25.28
C HIS A 684 -8.44 -6.78 26.09
N PRO A 685 -9.43 -5.93 25.78
CA PRO A 685 -10.63 -5.76 26.62
C PRO A 685 -11.50 -7.02 26.70
N THR A 686 -11.48 -7.88 25.68
CA THR A 686 -12.28 -9.12 25.66
C THR A 686 -11.53 -10.37 26.10
N GLN A 687 -10.20 -10.31 26.21
CA GLN A 687 -9.36 -11.43 26.62
C GLN A 687 -8.20 -10.90 27.46
N PRO A 688 -8.47 -10.47 28.71
CA PRO A 688 -7.45 -9.86 29.54
C PRO A 688 -6.37 -10.90 29.89
N ARG A 689 -5.12 -10.55 29.60
CA ARG A 689 -3.92 -11.36 29.86
C ARG A 689 -3.01 -10.71 30.90
N ALA A 690 -3.17 -9.41 31.17
CA ALA A 690 -2.39 -8.67 32.15
C ALA A 690 -2.44 -9.32 33.52
N ALA A 691 -3.62 -9.75 33.99
CA ALA A 691 -3.76 -10.43 35.29
C ALA A 691 -2.87 -11.69 35.40
N SER A 692 -2.79 -12.49 34.33
CA SER A 692 -1.92 -13.69 34.32
C SER A 692 -0.44 -13.34 34.31
N VAL A 693 -0.06 -12.26 33.60
CA VAL A 693 1.32 -11.76 33.56
C VAL A 693 1.72 -11.18 34.91
N ILE A 694 0.89 -10.32 35.50
CA ILE A 694 1.11 -9.70 36.80
C ILE A 694 1.22 -10.75 37.90
N ALA A 695 0.39 -11.79 37.85
CA ALA A 695 0.52 -12.93 38.74
C ALA A 695 1.93 -13.57 38.62
N ARG A 696 2.44 -13.84 37.41
CA ARG A 696 3.78 -14.44 37.25
C ARG A 696 4.90 -13.52 37.73
N ILE A 697 4.81 -12.21 37.45
CA ILE A 697 5.76 -11.22 37.98
C ILE A 697 5.71 -11.21 39.51
N GLY A 698 4.52 -11.34 40.11
CA GLY A 698 4.36 -11.49 41.55
C GLY A 698 5.06 -12.71 42.14
N ASP A 699 5.13 -13.82 41.40
CA ASP A 699 5.89 -15.00 41.82
C ASP A 699 7.41 -14.72 41.79
N ALA A 700 7.89 -13.99 40.78
CA ALA A 700 9.29 -13.56 40.72
C ALA A 700 9.66 -12.57 41.83
N VAL A 701 8.82 -11.56 42.10
CA VAL A 701 9.00 -10.58 43.20
C VAL A 701 8.99 -11.29 44.55
N THR A 702 8.03 -12.19 44.77
CA THR A 702 7.99 -12.92 46.04
C THR A 702 9.22 -13.80 46.22
N GLY A 703 9.75 -14.40 45.16
CA GLY A 703 10.98 -15.20 45.20
C GLY A 703 12.25 -14.40 45.52
N SER A 704 12.43 -13.24 44.89
CA SER A 704 13.70 -12.49 44.85
C SER A 704 13.80 -11.33 45.85
N TRP A 705 12.70 -10.62 46.11
CA TRP A 705 12.73 -9.40 46.92
C TRP A 705 12.60 -9.67 48.42
N THR A 706 13.12 -8.75 49.24
CA THR A 706 12.92 -8.74 50.68
C THR A 706 11.48 -8.41 51.06
N VAL A 707 11.04 -8.86 52.24
CA VAL A 707 9.68 -8.57 52.75
C VAL A 707 9.38 -7.06 52.76
N ARG A 708 10.39 -6.22 53.03
CA ARG A 708 10.23 -4.77 53.05
C ARG A 708 9.96 -4.19 51.67
N GLU A 709 10.71 -4.62 50.64
CA GLU A 709 10.51 -4.17 49.26
C GLU A 709 9.15 -4.63 48.72
N GLN A 710 8.74 -5.86 49.03
CA GLN A 710 7.41 -6.38 48.68
C GLN A 710 6.28 -5.53 49.30
N VAL A 711 6.44 -5.12 50.56
CA VAL A 711 5.50 -4.21 51.24
C VAL A 711 5.49 -2.83 50.59
N SER A 712 6.66 -2.28 50.26
CA SER A 712 6.77 -1.00 49.57
C SER A 712 6.09 -1.02 48.21
N LEU A 713 6.22 -2.11 47.44
CA LEU A 713 5.51 -2.30 46.18
C LEU A 713 3.99 -2.34 46.37
N ALA A 714 3.49 -3.13 47.34
CA ALA A 714 2.06 -3.22 47.60
C ALA A 714 1.44 -1.85 47.97
N ILE A 715 2.16 -1.05 48.76
CA ILE A 715 1.75 0.33 49.09
C ILE A 715 1.79 1.22 47.86
N ALA A 716 2.86 1.14 47.05
CA ALA A 716 3.00 1.94 45.84
C ALA A 716 1.90 1.63 44.80
N LEU A 717 1.54 0.36 44.62
CA LEU A 717 0.43 -0.06 43.76
C LEU A 717 -0.91 0.48 44.25
N ALA A 718 -1.18 0.41 45.56
CA ALA A 718 -2.40 0.97 46.14
C ALA A 718 -2.48 2.50 45.95
N HIS A 719 -1.38 3.23 46.13
CA HIS A 719 -1.32 4.67 45.86
C HIS A 719 -1.47 5.01 44.38
N ALA A 720 -1.10 4.08 43.49
CA ALA A 720 -1.19 4.25 42.06
C ALA A 720 -2.55 3.85 41.48
N GLU A 721 -3.53 3.56 42.34
CA GLU A 721 -4.91 3.13 42.02
C GLU A 721 -5.00 1.73 41.38
N LEU A 722 -3.97 0.91 41.52
CA LEU A 722 -3.95 -0.50 41.11
C LEU A 722 -4.32 -1.40 42.29
N THR A 723 -5.56 -1.27 42.79
CA THR A 723 -6.02 -1.91 44.03
C THR A 723 -6.06 -3.42 43.94
N GLU A 724 -6.54 -3.99 42.83
CA GLU A 724 -6.58 -5.44 42.63
C GLU A 724 -5.17 -6.07 42.64
N ASP A 725 -4.20 -5.40 42.00
CA ASP A 725 -2.81 -5.84 42.01
C ASP A 725 -2.21 -5.71 43.41
N ALA A 726 -2.47 -4.60 44.12
CA ALA A 726 -2.02 -4.42 45.50
C ALA A 726 -2.58 -5.52 46.44
N GLU A 727 -3.84 -5.92 46.26
CA GLU A 727 -4.46 -7.03 46.99
C GLU A 727 -3.84 -8.38 46.65
N LEU A 728 -3.56 -8.64 45.36
CA LEU A 728 -2.88 -9.85 44.91
C LEU A 728 -1.51 -10.00 45.58
N PHE A 729 -0.71 -8.93 45.59
CA PHE A 729 0.60 -8.92 46.24
C PHE A 729 0.51 -9.02 47.75
N THR A 730 -0.48 -8.37 48.38
CA THR A 730 -0.72 -8.49 49.83
C THR A 730 -1.09 -9.92 50.22
N ARG A 731 -1.92 -10.59 49.40
CA ARG A 731 -2.34 -11.98 49.63
C ARG A 731 -1.17 -12.94 49.52
N ARG A 732 -0.33 -12.79 48.48
CA ARG A 732 0.83 -13.65 48.23
C ARG A 732 1.97 -13.40 49.23
N GLY A 733 2.34 -12.14 49.44
CA GLY A 733 3.34 -11.76 50.44
C GLY A 733 2.92 -12.12 51.87
N GLY A 734 1.62 -12.12 52.16
CA GLY A 734 1.06 -12.47 53.47
C GLY A 734 1.34 -13.90 53.95
N VAL A 735 1.81 -14.80 53.07
CA VAL A 735 2.27 -16.15 53.43
C VAL A 735 3.64 -16.11 54.11
N ARG A 736 4.45 -15.06 53.86
CA ARG A 736 5.78 -14.92 54.46
C ARG A 736 5.71 -14.39 55.90
N PRO A 737 6.49 -14.96 56.83
CA PRO A 737 6.57 -14.46 58.21
C PRO A 737 6.96 -12.98 58.24
N GLY A 738 6.24 -12.17 59.02
CA GLY A 738 6.54 -10.76 59.21
C GLY A 738 5.99 -9.80 58.15
N PHE A 739 5.48 -10.28 57.01
CA PHE A 739 4.94 -9.40 55.96
C PHE A 739 3.80 -8.51 56.46
N ARG A 740 2.79 -9.11 57.11
CA ARG A 740 1.62 -8.37 57.63
C ARG A 740 2.00 -7.34 58.71
N SER A 741 2.99 -7.65 59.55
CA SER A 741 3.48 -6.70 60.57
C SER A 741 4.24 -5.54 59.93
N THR A 742 5.09 -5.81 58.95
CA THR A 742 5.84 -4.77 58.22
C THR A 742 4.91 -3.90 57.39
N LEU A 743 3.89 -4.47 56.74
CA LEU A 743 2.87 -3.72 56.01
C LEU A 743 2.13 -2.73 56.91
N ARG A 744 1.64 -3.19 58.08
CA ARG A 744 1.00 -2.32 59.07
C ARG A 744 1.95 -1.23 59.57
N GLN A 745 3.22 -1.57 59.81
CA GLN A 745 4.21 -0.61 60.27
C GLN A 745 4.49 0.48 59.23
N GLU A 746 4.67 0.13 57.96
CA GLU A 746 4.90 1.10 56.88
C GLU A 746 3.66 1.96 56.58
N GLN A 747 2.47 1.37 56.55
CA GLN A 747 1.21 2.13 56.44
C GLN A 747 1.05 3.13 57.60
N ASN A 748 1.38 2.71 58.83
CA ASN A 748 1.30 3.55 60.01
C ASN A 748 2.42 4.62 60.07
N LYS A 749 3.58 4.44 59.44
CA LYS A 749 4.63 5.48 59.38
C LYS A 749 4.15 6.74 58.66
N HIS A 750 3.36 6.57 57.61
CA HIS A 750 2.77 7.71 56.89
C HIS A 750 1.68 8.40 57.72
N ALA A 751 0.83 7.63 58.41
CA ALA A 751 -0.13 8.19 59.36
C ALA A 751 0.56 8.92 60.54
N GLN A 752 1.62 8.35 61.11
CA GLN A 752 2.36 8.92 62.24
C GLN A 752 3.17 10.18 61.88
N LYS A 753 3.64 10.34 60.63
CA LYS A 753 4.31 11.58 60.19
C LYS A 753 3.36 12.80 60.23
N VAL A 754 2.08 12.62 59.88
CA VAL A 754 1.04 13.67 59.93
C VAL A 754 0.71 14.08 61.38
N PHE A 755 0.84 13.15 62.33
CA PHE A 755 0.61 13.39 63.76
C PHE A 755 1.88 13.72 64.57
N SER A 756 3.08 13.73 63.96
CA SER A 756 4.32 14.10 64.68
C SER A 756 4.41 15.62 64.88
N ARG A 757 4.64 16.06 66.13
CA ARG A 757 4.85 17.48 66.50
C ARG A 757 5.96 18.20 65.71
N THR A 758 6.88 17.45 65.12
CA THR A 758 7.98 17.96 64.28
C THR A 758 7.54 18.40 62.89
N PHE A 759 6.51 17.79 62.30
CA PHE A 759 5.93 18.23 61.02
C PHE A 759 5.26 19.60 61.18
N TRP A 760 4.52 19.78 62.26
CA TRP A 760 3.89 21.06 62.63
C TRP A 760 4.88 22.15 63.10
N LYS A 761 6.13 21.79 63.43
CA LYS A 761 7.18 22.76 63.84
C LYS A 761 8.03 23.31 62.69
N LYS A 762 8.07 22.66 61.51
CA LYS A 762 8.89 23.12 60.37
C LYS A 762 8.14 24.01 59.36
N GLY A 763 6.82 24.11 59.43
CA GLY A 763 6.01 25.03 58.60
C GLY A 763 5.92 26.47 59.11
N GLY A 764 6.62 26.83 60.20
CA GLY A 764 6.49 28.12 60.87
C GLY A 764 7.63 29.13 60.66
N HIS A 765 8.69 28.79 59.92
CA HIS A 765 9.82 29.70 59.66
C HIS A 765 10.15 29.70 58.17
N GLY A 766 9.56 30.65 57.43
CA GLY A 766 9.73 30.82 56.00
C GLY A 766 8.67 31.74 55.40
N ALA A 767 8.47 32.89 56.02
CA ALA A 767 7.74 34.02 55.46
C ALA A 767 8.48 35.30 55.89
N GLU A 768 9.58 35.56 55.19
CA GLU A 768 10.08 36.90 54.85
C GLU A 768 10.53 36.85 53.38
#